data_AF-A0AA43A2X4-F1
#
_entry.id   AF-A0AA43A2X4-F1
#
_cell.length_a   1.000
_cell.length_b   1.000
_cell.length_c   1.000
_cell.angle_alpha   90.00
_cell.angle_beta   90.00
_cell.angle_gamma   90.00
#
_symmetry.space_group_name_H-M   'P 1'
#
loop_
_entity.id
_entity.type
_entity.pdbx_description
1 polymer ?
#
loop_
_entity_poly.entity_id
_entity_poly.type
_entity_poly.pdbx_seq_one_letter_code
_entity_poly.pdbx_strand_id
1 'polypeptide(L)'
;MKRVLFLSLLFVCCFISYGFTADVVPSTIDQPGTQPQDVSNLESPDKCDNCHGGYNTATEPAFNWRGSMMANAGRDPIFWATLAVAEQDFDGAGDLCIRCHSTAGWLGGRSTPTDGSGLAAGDSDGVECDFCHKMTDPSNTDPILQGVMASPFIANDSLNGEPFYGSGMSSIWGGSEKLGPYSDAEARHKFMKNDFIRSVDFCGTCHDVSNPAVGNLAHNFGAQPEFLATEEAKLVQDVSLDESPKNYTNKTAFNNKPYEYGVVERTFSEYKAGLVSQTLVDDYPDLPADLQGGALKAIYDAATDFGTKSGNYADGDPRYYSCQTCHMRPVFGQGCNKNPPFRDDLPLHDMTGGNYWMPQAIKYLDTQSKLRLGGGLNSLQIAALDAASLRAKEQLNLAGSLTVDNNAHTVKVVNHTGHKLISGYPEGRRMWLKITWRNNAGDPLRTDGEYGPLFDDNGNAVMVKDPRDGQMKQVESILDLHGSNTKIYEAHYGLGQEWAAGIEGLYPNDLALSYDRYTGAVDLTVSELAAKPAGTKFETFHFVLNNVVIKDNRIPPYGMDYETARLRNALPVPADQYNGASGTYDYFDTVALNPPTGATSATIELLYQPTSWEYIQFLVLANNGTDPAQGGNAFLGMEGEYMLEAWLATNMAAPYVMASTTWGSAPPQCSLTAPTLESATPGNAEVSLNWTAETGGYKVYYDQAGKSQLVAEVGEATSFTDTGLTNGSQYCYKVSSYTADCESEFSNILCAVPNNPGQNNLEAILATGRYETTGKGKTKVITFVTTTIFSVGDGVTVRATLLDEATGLPVPNATVNIDITGPQAASLTTGLSDGNGVAEVTWQTQAPNRKGQGGTTPGNYTATTSNVTASGYIWDGVMTTTAFTLQ
;
A
#
# COMPACT_ATOMS: atom_id res chain seq x y z
N MET A 1 76.39 -1.02 -9.10
CA MET A 1 77.04 -0.14 -10.11
C MET A 1 76.48 -0.48 -11.49
N LYS A 2 76.10 0.56 -12.26
CA LYS A 2 75.60 0.59 -13.67
C LYS A 2 74.15 0.08 -13.88
N ARG A 3 73.14 0.94 -14.05
CA ARG A 3 72.73 1.79 -15.22
C ARG A 3 72.39 0.99 -16.49
N VAL A 4 71.12 1.00 -16.90
CA VAL A 4 70.64 1.11 -18.31
C VAL A 4 69.20 1.68 -18.24
N LEU A 5 69.00 2.98 -18.48
CA LEU A 5 68.65 3.67 -19.73
C LEU A 5 67.24 3.36 -20.29
N PHE A 6 66.37 4.36 -20.14
CA PHE A 6 65.07 4.57 -20.77
C PHE A 6 65.18 4.65 -22.30
N LEU A 7 64.21 4.06 -23.01
CA LEU A 7 63.86 4.44 -24.38
C LEU A 7 62.37 4.79 -24.43
N SER A 8 62.09 6.01 -24.83
CA SER A 8 60.77 6.60 -25.09
C SER A 8 60.25 6.15 -26.45
N LEU A 9 59.01 5.69 -26.54
CA LEU A 9 58.23 5.74 -27.78
C LEU A 9 56.80 6.18 -27.46
N LEU A 10 56.43 7.35 -28.00
CA LEU A 10 55.06 7.86 -28.05
C LEU A 10 54.15 6.82 -28.73
N PHE A 11 53.08 6.40 -28.06
CA PHE A 11 51.88 5.91 -28.70
C PHE A 11 50.76 6.90 -28.39
N VAL A 12 50.44 7.75 -29.36
CA VAL A 12 49.21 8.53 -29.38
C VAL A 12 48.10 7.55 -29.77
N CYS A 13 47.40 6.98 -28.80
CA CYS A 13 46.11 6.34 -29.04
C CYS A 13 45.05 7.43 -29.15
N CYS A 14 44.76 7.87 -30.37
CA CYS A 14 43.47 8.50 -30.67
C CYS A 14 42.40 7.43 -30.51
N PHE A 15 41.66 7.46 -29.42
CA PHE A 15 40.36 6.80 -29.33
C PHE A 15 39.41 7.56 -30.24
N ILE A 16 39.19 7.04 -31.44
CA ILE A 16 38.04 7.41 -32.26
C ILE A 16 36.89 6.58 -31.70
N SER A 17 36.06 7.20 -30.86
CA SER A 17 34.75 6.68 -30.50
C SER A 17 33.89 6.70 -31.77
N TYR A 18 33.59 5.53 -32.31
CA TYR A 18 32.54 5.39 -33.32
C TYR A 18 31.19 5.55 -32.61
N GLY A 19 30.55 6.72 -32.77
CA GLY A 19 29.13 6.86 -32.48
C GLY A 19 28.37 6.12 -33.56
N PHE A 20 27.80 4.97 -33.23
CA PHE A 20 26.81 4.32 -34.07
C PHE A 20 25.47 5.03 -33.85
N THR A 21 24.86 5.56 -34.91
CA THR A 21 23.50 6.07 -34.88
C THR A 21 22.54 4.88 -34.85
N ALA A 22 21.58 4.88 -33.93
CA ALA A 22 20.47 3.93 -33.99
C ALA A 22 19.58 4.32 -35.18
N ASP A 23 19.38 3.42 -36.16
CA ASP A 23 18.58 3.71 -37.36
C ASP A 23 17.13 3.16 -37.28
N VAL A 24 16.81 2.30 -36.29
CA VAL A 24 15.47 1.66 -36.13
C VAL A 24 15.18 1.37 -34.65
N VAL A 25 14.00 1.73 -34.14
CA VAL A 25 13.55 1.34 -32.78
C VAL A 25 13.10 -0.13 -32.77
N PRO A 26 13.48 -0.96 -31.77
CA PRO A 26 12.98 -2.34 -31.68
C PRO A 26 11.47 -2.35 -31.49
N SER A 27 10.73 -3.04 -32.37
CA SER A 27 9.26 -3.06 -32.32
C SER A 27 8.67 -4.02 -31.28
N THR A 28 9.51 -4.72 -30.49
CA THR A 28 9.08 -5.63 -29.43
C THR A 28 10.08 -5.66 -28.28
N ILE A 29 9.60 -5.65 -27.03
CA ILE A 29 10.40 -5.87 -25.83
C ILE A 29 10.22 -7.30 -25.33
N ASP A 30 11.15 -8.19 -25.69
CA ASP A 30 11.14 -9.59 -25.22
C ASP A 30 11.82 -9.71 -23.84
N GLN A 31 11.18 -10.43 -22.91
CA GLN A 31 11.74 -10.72 -21.58
C GLN A 31 11.42 -12.14 -21.10
N PRO A 32 12.29 -12.75 -20.28
CA PRO A 32 12.05 -14.07 -19.67
C PRO A 32 10.75 -14.21 -18.87
N GLY A 33 10.40 -15.46 -18.57
CA GLY A 33 9.22 -15.84 -17.81
C GLY A 33 8.14 -16.48 -18.68
N THR A 34 6.98 -16.72 -18.07
CA THR A 34 5.78 -17.23 -18.78
C THR A 34 5.41 -16.28 -19.90
N GLN A 35 5.24 -16.79 -21.13
CA GLN A 35 4.90 -15.95 -22.28
C GLN A 35 3.39 -15.91 -22.52
N PRO A 36 2.89 -14.95 -23.32
CA PRO A 36 1.48 -14.88 -23.65
C PRO A 36 0.98 -16.19 -24.26
N GLN A 37 -0.19 -16.62 -23.82
CA GLN A 37 -0.89 -17.85 -24.24
C GLN A 37 -0.25 -19.17 -23.80
N ASP A 38 0.88 -19.16 -23.08
CA ASP A 38 1.46 -20.36 -22.46
C ASP A 38 0.54 -20.90 -21.34
N VAL A 39 -0.13 -20.00 -20.62
CA VAL A 39 -1.13 -20.30 -19.60
C VAL A 39 -2.44 -19.61 -19.95
N SER A 40 -3.51 -20.39 -20.16
CA SER A 40 -4.80 -19.89 -20.67
C SER A 40 -5.97 -20.06 -19.70
N ASN A 41 -5.73 -20.60 -18.51
CA ASN A 41 -6.78 -20.96 -17.55
C ASN A 41 -6.97 -19.93 -16.42
N LEU A 42 -6.60 -18.66 -16.65
CA LEU A 42 -6.82 -17.56 -15.71
C LEU A 42 -8.32 -17.24 -15.62
N GLU A 43 -8.81 -17.08 -14.39
CA GLU A 43 -10.20 -16.76 -14.11
C GLU A 43 -10.36 -15.32 -13.65
N SER A 44 -11.40 -14.66 -14.16
CA SER A 44 -11.76 -13.30 -13.74
C SER A 44 -12.07 -13.25 -12.23
N PRO A 45 -11.72 -12.14 -11.54
CA PRO A 45 -12.01 -11.91 -10.14
C PRO A 45 -13.48 -12.13 -9.73
N ASP A 46 -14.44 -11.85 -10.62
CA ASP A 46 -15.88 -12.08 -10.37
C ASP A 46 -16.20 -13.53 -9.97
N LYS A 47 -15.41 -14.51 -10.44
CA LYS A 47 -15.56 -15.92 -10.05
C LYS A 47 -15.10 -16.18 -8.62
N CYS A 48 -14.14 -15.41 -8.13
CA CYS A 48 -13.59 -15.50 -6.77
C CYS A 48 -14.52 -14.80 -5.77
N ASP A 49 -15.10 -13.66 -6.16
CA ASP A 49 -15.97 -12.81 -5.35
C ASP A 49 -17.17 -13.55 -4.72
N ASN A 50 -17.69 -14.58 -5.39
CA ASN A 50 -18.83 -15.37 -4.90
C ASN A 50 -18.61 -16.02 -3.53
N CYS A 51 -17.33 -16.18 -3.14
CA CYS A 51 -16.85 -16.85 -1.92
C CYS A 51 -15.98 -15.87 -1.13
N HIS A 52 -15.04 -15.19 -1.81
CA HIS A 52 -14.03 -14.32 -1.20
C HIS A 52 -14.48 -12.86 -1.00
N GLY A 53 -15.77 -12.56 -1.23
CA GLY A 53 -16.37 -11.25 -0.96
C GLY A 53 -17.83 -11.32 -0.47
N GLY A 54 -18.35 -10.16 -0.08
CA GLY A 54 -19.75 -9.96 0.30
C GLY A 54 -20.15 -10.52 1.68
N TYR A 55 -19.21 -10.70 2.61
CA TYR A 55 -19.46 -11.17 3.97
C TYR A 55 -18.86 -10.29 5.07
N ASN A 56 -17.69 -9.67 4.86
CA ASN A 56 -17.10 -8.72 5.81
C ASN A 56 -16.08 -7.82 5.11
N THR A 57 -16.48 -6.61 4.73
CA THR A 57 -15.61 -5.66 4.02
C THR A 57 -14.36 -5.23 4.79
N ALA A 58 -14.31 -5.43 6.12
CA ALA A 58 -13.14 -5.10 6.93
C ALA A 58 -11.99 -6.11 6.78
N THR A 59 -12.29 -7.36 6.43
CA THR A 59 -11.28 -8.44 6.40
C THR A 59 -11.34 -9.32 5.16
N GLU A 60 -12.42 -9.26 4.38
CA GLU A 60 -12.56 -10.09 3.18
C GLU A 60 -11.57 -9.70 2.08
N PRO A 61 -11.02 -10.68 1.35
CA PRO A 61 -10.05 -10.41 0.29
C PRO A 61 -10.59 -9.50 -0.82
N ALA A 62 -11.79 -9.78 -1.34
CA ALA A 62 -12.28 -9.17 -2.57
C ALA A 62 -12.50 -7.66 -2.45
N PHE A 63 -13.15 -7.19 -1.39
CA PHE A 63 -13.39 -5.75 -1.19
C PHE A 63 -12.08 -4.98 -1.00
N ASN A 64 -11.15 -5.52 -0.21
CA ASN A 64 -9.88 -4.87 0.08
C ASN A 64 -8.99 -4.79 -1.18
N TRP A 65 -8.88 -5.90 -1.93
CA TRP A 65 -8.16 -5.93 -3.20
C TRP A 65 -8.77 -4.94 -4.20
N ARG A 66 -10.10 -4.91 -4.34
CA ARG A 66 -10.80 -4.07 -5.32
C ARG A 66 -10.57 -2.57 -5.13
N GLY A 67 -10.31 -2.14 -3.91
CA GLY A 67 -9.95 -0.75 -3.62
C GLY A 67 -8.49 -0.42 -3.89
N SER A 68 -7.60 -1.42 -3.83
CA SER A 68 -6.16 -1.24 -4.03
C SER A 68 -5.82 -0.78 -5.45
N MET A 69 -4.63 -0.21 -5.63
CA MET A 69 -4.15 0.14 -6.97
C MET A 69 -3.80 -1.09 -7.82
N MET A 70 -3.66 -2.29 -7.23
CA MET A 70 -3.49 -3.52 -8.01
C MET A 70 -4.74 -3.82 -8.85
N ALA A 71 -5.93 -3.74 -8.24
CA ALA A 71 -7.22 -3.92 -8.91
C ALA A 71 -7.58 -2.78 -9.88
N ASN A 72 -6.83 -1.68 -9.84
CA ASN A 72 -7.09 -0.47 -10.60
C ASN A 72 -5.90 -0.08 -11.48
N ALA A 73 -4.89 -0.94 -11.64
CA ALA A 73 -3.69 -0.64 -12.42
C ALA A 73 -4.01 -0.41 -13.90
N GLY A 74 -5.02 -1.10 -14.44
CA GLY A 74 -5.55 -0.87 -15.78
C GLY A 74 -6.49 0.34 -15.90
N ARG A 75 -6.95 0.91 -14.77
CA ARG A 75 -7.81 2.10 -14.72
C ARG A 75 -7.05 3.39 -14.43
N ASP A 76 -5.77 3.28 -14.06
CA ASP A 76 -4.95 4.40 -13.58
C ASP A 76 -4.66 5.40 -14.72
N PRO A 77 -5.15 6.66 -14.66
CA PRO A 77 -4.90 7.66 -15.68
C PRO A 77 -3.44 8.15 -15.75
N ILE A 78 -2.68 8.10 -14.65
CA ILE A 78 -1.23 8.40 -14.72
C ILE A 78 -0.54 7.32 -15.54
N PHE A 79 -0.90 6.05 -15.35
CA PHE A 79 -0.34 4.96 -16.15
C PHE A 79 -0.60 5.20 -17.64
N TRP A 80 -1.84 5.49 -18.04
CA TRP A 80 -2.19 5.71 -19.45
C TRP A 80 -1.53 6.95 -20.06
N ALA A 81 -1.43 8.05 -19.31
CA ALA A 81 -0.71 9.24 -19.76
C ALA A 81 0.80 8.99 -19.91
N THR A 82 1.39 8.21 -18.99
CA THR A 82 2.81 7.83 -19.05
C THR A 82 3.05 6.88 -20.23
N LEU A 83 2.16 5.90 -20.43
CA LEU A 83 2.21 4.96 -21.56
C LEU A 83 2.14 5.70 -22.91
N ALA A 84 1.32 6.76 -22.99
CA ALA A 84 1.24 7.60 -24.18
C ALA A 84 2.61 8.18 -24.55
N VAL A 85 3.34 8.72 -23.57
CA VAL A 85 4.69 9.27 -23.80
C VAL A 85 5.69 8.15 -24.10
N ALA A 86 5.65 7.05 -23.33
CA ALA A 86 6.55 5.92 -23.50
C ALA A 86 6.46 5.26 -24.89
N GLU A 87 5.26 5.08 -25.44
CA GLU A 87 5.05 4.53 -26.77
C GLU A 87 5.52 5.48 -27.89
N GLN A 88 5.54 6.80 -27.64
CA GLN A 88 6.11 7.77 -28.58
C GLN A 88 7.64 7.77 -28.55
N ASP A 89 8.22 7.59 -27.36
CA ASP A 89 9.66 7.55 -27.15
C ASP A 89 10.27 6.27 -27.74
N PHE A 90 9.66 5.12 -27.43
CA PHE A 90 10.04 3.82 -27.96
C PHE A 90 8.79 3.01 -28.30
N ASP A 91 8.50 2.87 -29.59
CA ASP A 91 7.42 2.01 -30.09
C ASP A 91 7.63 0.57 -29.57
N GLY A 92 6.64 0.04 -28.84
CA GLY A 92 6.72 -1.28 -28.20
C GLY A 92 7.00 -1.27 -26.70
N ALA A 93 7.33 -0.12 -26.10
CA ALA A 93 7.55 0.05 -24.66
C ALA A 93 6.36 -0.41 -23.81
N GLY A 94 5.16 -0.29 -24.34
CA GLY A 94 3.92 -0.58 -23.66
C GLY A 94 3.70 -2.05 -23.39
N ASP A 95 4.32 -2.97 -24.14
CA ASP A 95 4.27 -4.39 -23.79
C ASP A 95 4.89 -4.66 -22.41
N LEU A 96 6.01 -4.00 -22.11
CA LEU A 96 6.65 -4.05 -20.79
C LEU A 96 5.74 -3.49 -19.70
N CYS A 97 5.11 -2.34 -19.94
CA CYS A 97 4.26 -1.69 -18.95
C CYS A 97 2.98 -2.51 -18.67
N ILE A 98 2.31 -2.98 -19.73
CA ILE A 98 1.06 -3.74 -19.66
C ILE A 98 1.27 -5.10 -18.97
N ARG A 99 2.45 -5.72 -19.09
CA ARG A 99 2.81 -6.95 -18.36
C ARG A 99 2.58 -6.85 -16.85
N CYS A 100 2.83 -5.68 -16.25
CA CYS A 100 2.59 -5.44 -14.82
C CYS A 100 1.23 -4.77 -14.53
N HIS A 101 0.73 -3.95 -15.45
CA HIS A 101 -0.49 -3.14 -15.22
C HIS A 101 -1.79 -3.80 -15.68
N SER A 102 -1.73 -4.87 -16.48
CA SER A 102 -2.87 -5.67 -16.93
C SER A 102 -2.41 -7.11 -17.20
N THR A 103 -2.18 -7.87 -16.11
CA THR A 103 -1.44 -9.14 -16.16
C THR A 103 -2.19 -10.23 -16.95
N ALA A 104 -3.50 -10.34 -16.76
CA ALA A 104 -4.34 -11.29 -17.50
C ALA A 104 -4.54 -10.87 -18.97
N GLY A 105 -4.56 -9.57 -19.25
CA GLY A 105 -4.54 -9.00 -20.60
C GLY A 105 -3.28 -9.40 -21.35
N TRP A 106 -2.12 -9.14 -20.73
CA TRP A 106 -0.80 -9.48 -21.28
C TRP A 106 -0.63 -10.99 -21.47
N LEU A 107 -0.88 -11.82 -20.43
CA LEU A 107 -0.81 -13.28 -20.55
C LEU A 107 -1.80 -13.85 -21.56
N GLY A 108 -2.91 -13.15 -21.81
CA GLY A 108 -3.88 -13.50 -22.84
C GLY A 108 -3.44 -13.16 -24.28
N GLY A 109 -2.29 -12.50 -24.46
CA GLY A 109 -1.80 -12.01 -25.75
C GLY A 109 -2.53 -10.76 -26.25
N ARG A 110 -3.10 -9.96 -25.34
CA ARG A 110 -3.87 -8.74 -25.66
C ARG A 110 -3.09 -7.44 -25.42
N SER A 111 -1.79 -7.54 -25.14
CA SER A 111 -0.86 -6.40 -25.13
C SER A 111 -0.36 -6.01 -26.52
N THR A 112 -0.84 -6.66 -27.58
CA THR A 112 -0.57 -6.27 -28.97
C THR A 112 -1.88 -5.77 -29.61
N PRO A 113 -1.92 -4.52 -30.13
CA PRO A 113 -0.83 -3.54 -30.19
C PRO A 113 -0.37 -3.03 -28.81
N THR A 114 0.89 -2.60 -28.71
CA THR A 114 1.58 -2.23 -27.46
C THR A 114 1.06 -0.96 -26.80
N ASP A 115 0.29 -0.17 -27.56
CA ASP A 115 -0.49 0.95 -27.03
C ASP A 115 -1.66 0.51 -26.13
N GLY A 116 -1.91 -0.80 -26.00
CA GLY A 116 -2.96 -1.38 -25.17
C GLY A 116 -4.34 -1.41 -25.81
N SER A 117 -4.49 -0.99 -27.07
CA SER A 117 -5.77 -1.02 -27.79
C SER A 117 -6.31 -2.44 -28.04
N GLY A 118 -5.48 -3.47 -27.85
CA GLY A 118 -5.87 -4.88 -27.88
C GLY A 118 -6.54 -5.40 -26.60
N LEU A 119 -6.47 -4.67 -25.49
CA LEU A 119 -7.03 -5.07 -24.20
C LEU A 119 -8.56 -5.12 -24.24
N ALA A 120 -9.13 -6.12 -23.59
CA ALA A 120 -10.57 -6.30 -23.45
C ALA A 120 -11.11 -5.57 -22.22
N ALA A 121 -12.42 -5.34 -22.17
CA ALA A 121 -13.07 -4.70 -21.02
C ALA A 121 -12.79 -5.41 -19.69
N GLY A 122 -12.61 -6.74 -19.71
CA GLY A 122 -12.29 -7.52 -18.51
C GLY A 122 -10.86 -7.32 -17.99
N ASP A 123 -9.96 -6.76 -18.79
CA ASP A 123 -8.56 -6.55 -18.44
C ASP A 123 -8.33 -5.29 -17.58
N SER A 124 -9.42 -4.57 -17.25
CA SER A 124 -9.40 -3.35 -16.44
C SER A 124 -8.98 -3.56 -14.99
N ASP A 125 -9.15 -4.78 -14.49
CA ASP A 125 -8.86 -5.11 -13.09
C ASP A 125 -7.35 -5.24 -12.82
N GLY A 126 -6.51 -5.05 -13.84
CA GLY A 126 -5.08 -4.87 -13.69
C GLY A 126 -4.37 -6.13 -13.20
N VAL A 127 -4.00 -6.15 -11.93
CA VAL A 127 -3.36 -7.29 -11.27
C VAL A 127 -4.42 -8.12 -10.54
N GLU A 128 -4.84 -9.21 -11.19
CA GLU A 128 -5.97 -10.03 -10.77
C GLU A 128 -5.60 -11.14 -9.77
N CYS A 129 -6.61 -11.69 -9.08
CA CYS A 129 -6.46 -12.76 -8.10
C CYS A 129 -5.68 -13.95 -8.67
N ASP A 130 -6.07 -14.43 -9.85
CA ASP A 130 -5.51 -15.63 -10.45
C ASP A 130 -4.06 -15.48 -10.87
N PHE A 131 -3.60 -14.28 -11.20
CA PHE A 131 -2.21 -14.03 -11.50
C PHE A 131 -1.34 -14.28 -10.26
N CYS A 132 -1.66 -13.61 -9.15
CA CYS A 132 -0.93 -13.79 -7.89
C CYS A 132 -1.07 -15.21 -7.33
N HIS A 133 -2.30 -15.75 -7.34
CA HIS A 133 -2.60 -17.10 -6.85
C HIS A 133 -2.23 -18.22 -7.84
N LYS A 134 -1.45 -17.93 -8.88
CA LYS A 134 -0.78 -18.94 -9.71
C LYS A 134 0.70 -18.67 -9.88
N MET A 135 1.24 -17.59 -9.32
CA MET A 135 2.66 -17.31 -9.42
C MET A 135 3.47 -18.29 -8.56
N THR A 136 4.52 -18.85 -9.15
CA THR A 136 5.49 -19.76 -8.52
C THR A 136 6.87 -19.11 -8.50
N ASP A 137 7.78 -19.65 -7.70
CA ASP A 137 9.18 -19.22 -7.70
C ASP A 137 9.82 -19.50 -9.08
N PRO A 138 10.36 -18.49 -9.79
CA PRO A 138 11.07 -18.66 -11.05
C PRO A 138 12.27 -19.61 -10.99
N SER A 139 12.80 -19.93 -9.81
CA SER A 139 13.85 -20.95 -9.65
C SER A 139 13.37 -22.33 -10.14
N ASN A 140 12.06 -22.59 -10.11
CA ASN A 140 11.44 -23.88 -10.45
C ASN A 140 12.11 -25.07 -9.73
N THR A 141 12.68 -24.82 -8.54
CA THR A 141 13.37 -25.85 -7.75
C THR A 141 12.41 -26.77 -7.00
N ASP A 142 11.17 -26.32 -6.76
CA ASP A 142 10.10 -27.16 -6.23
C ASP A 142 9.76 -28.29 -7.24
N PRO A 143 9.76 -29.57 -6.84
CA PRO A 143 9.50 -30.68 -7.75
C PRO A 143 8.03 -30.82 -8.18
N ILE A 144 7.12 -30.09 -7.55
CA ILE A 144 5.68 -30.11 -7.79
C ILE A 144 5.21 -28.77 -8.37
N LEU A 145 5.59 -27.66 -7.73
CA LEU A 145 5.14 -26.31 -8.08
C LEU A 145 6.11 -25.62 -9.05
N GLN A 146 6.09 -26.09 -10.30
CA GLN A 146 6.88 -25.50 -11.39
C GLN A 146 5.99 -24.67 -12.30
N GLY A 147 6.30 -23.38 -12.45
CA GLY A 147 5.61 -22.52 -13.40
C GLY A 147 6.08 -22.76 -14.84
N VAL A 148 5.22 -22.40 -15.78
CA VAL A 148 5.43 -22.60 -17.21
C VAL A 148 6.38 -21.52 -17.74
N MET A 149 7.59 -21.93 -18.13
CA MET A 149 8.56 -21.07 -18.81
C MET A 149 9.23 -21.89 -19.92
N ALA A 150 8.99 -21.52 -21.18
CA ALA A 150 9.54 -22.24 -22.33
C ALA A 150 10.85 -21.60 -22.80
N SER A 151 11.88 -22.40 -23.08
CA SER A 151 13.12 -21.89 -23.67
C SER A 151 12.84 -21.15 -24.99
N PRO A 152 13.40 -19.95 -25.20
CA PRO A 152 14.48 -19.31 -24.44
C PRO A 152 14.04 -18.42 -23.24
N PHE A 153 12.76 -18.32 -22.92
CA PHE A 153 12.19 -17.41 -21.90
C PHE A 153 12.24 -17.96 -20.48
N ILE A 154 13.42 -18.35 -19.99
CA ILE A 154 13.61 -18.86 -18.63
C ILE A 154 14.00 -17.73 -17.70
N ALA A 155 13.17 -17.42 -16.69
CA ALA A 155 13.41 -16.33 -15.72
C ALA A 155 14.31 -16.77 -14.55
N ASN A 156 15.40 -17.47 -14.86
CA ASN A 156 16.46 -17.79 -13.92
C ASN A 156 17.80 -17.93 -14.64
N ASP A 157 18.88 -17.80 -13.89
CA ASP A 157 20.24 -17.94 -14.39
C ASP A 157 20.50 -19.39 -14.80
N SER A 158 20.87 -19.60 -16.06
CA SER A 158 21.08 -20.93 -16.64
C SER A 158 22.25 -21.73 -16.04
N LEU A 159 23.16 -21.09 -15.31
CA LEU A 159 24.34 -21.70 -14.70
C LEU A 159 24.08 -22.15 -13.27
N ASN A 160 23.39 -21.34 -12.47
CA ASN A 160 23.20 -21.59 -11.04
C ASN A 160 21.73 -21.71 -10.59
N GLY A 161 20.76 -21.45 -11.47
CA GLY A 161 19.33 -21.52 -11.19
C GLY A 161 18.78 -20.37 -10.34
N GLU A 162 19.55 -19.31 -10.13
CA GLU A 162 19.09 -18.14 -9.36
C GLU A 162 17.94 -17.44 -10.09
N PRO A 163 16.80 -17.22 -9.42
CA PRO A 163 15.62 -16.62 -10.02
C PRO A 163 15.83 -15.14 -10.40
N PHE A 164 15.20 -14.73 -11.49
CA PHE A 164 15.08 -13.33 -11.89
C PHE A 164 13.78 -12.76 -11.34
N TYR A 165 13.90 -11.83 -10.40
CA TYR A 165 12.78 -11.06 -9.84
C TYR A 165 12.86 -9.64 -10.37
N GLY A 166 11.87 -9.24 -11.17
CA GLY A 166 11.77 -7.89 -11.71
C GLY A 166 11.15 -7.86 -13.11
N SER A 167 10.80 -6.66 -13.55
CA SER A 167 10.27 -6.36 -14.89
C SER A 167 9.13 -7.29 -15.37
N GLY A 168 8.34 -7.80 -14.43
CA GLY A 168 7.22 -8.70 -14.70
C GLY A 168 7.63 -10.10 -15.19
N MET A 169 8.86 -10.54 -14.96
CA MET A 169 9.37 -11.88 -15.34
C MET A 169 8.75 -13.02 -14.50
N SER A 170 7.43 -13.17 -14.57
CA SER A 170 6.66 -14.09 -13.74
C SER A 170 6.71 -15.54 -14.22
N SER A 171 6.83 -16.48 -13.28
CA SER A 171 6.63 -17.92 -13.50
C SER A 171 5.22 -18.31 -13.04
N ILE A 172 4.37 -18.81 -13.95
CA ILE A 172 2.94 -19.02 -13.70
C ILE A 172 2.60 -20.51 -13.78
N TRP A 173 1.90 -21.00 -12.75
CA TRP A 173 1.38 -22.35 -12.67
C TRP A 173 0.32 -22.63 -13.76
N GLY A 174 0.55 -23.66 -14.56
CA GLY A 174 -0.38 -24.08 -15.62
C GLY A 174 -1.54 -24.97 -15.14
N GLY A 175 -1.52 -25.44 -13.89
CA GLY A 175 -2.58 -26.29 -13.32
C GLY A 175 -3.84 -25.50 -12.92
N SER A 176 -4.86 -26.23 -12.45
CA SER A 176 -6.17 -25.64 -12.10
C SER A 176 -6.30 -25.25 -10.62
N GLU A 177 -5.33 -25.67 -9.81
CA GLU A 177 -5.22 -25.37 -8.39
C GLU A 177 -4.95 -23.87 -8.20
N LYS A 178 -5.65 -23.25 -7.24
CA LYS A 178 -5.31 -21.91 -6.75
C LYS A 178 -4.25 -22.05 -5.66
N LEU A 179 -3.16 -21.31 -5.77
CA LEU A 179 -2.04 -21.35 -4.86
C LEU A 179 -2.27 -20.40 -3.69
N GLY A 180 -2.09 -20.88 -2.47
CA GLY A 180 -2.27 -20.08 -1.26
C GLY A 180 -1.32 -20.48 -0.14
N PRO A 181 -1.25 -19.71 0.94
CA PRO A 181 -0.29 -19.94 2.02
C PRO A 181 -0.64 -21.15 2.92
N TYR A 182 -1.86 -21.68 2.84
CA TYR A 182 -2.39 -22.66 3.78
C TYR A 182 -2.49 -24.06 3.18
N SER A 183 -2.01 -25.07 3.92
CA SER A 183 -2.14 -26.49 3.55
C SER A 183 -3.47 -27.12 3.99
N ASP A 184 -4.18 -26.48 4.91
CA ASP A 184 -5.40 -26.98 5.58
C ASP A 184 -6.68 -26.24 5.12
N ALA A 185 -6.64 -25.56 3.98
CA ALA A 185 -7.79 -24.79 3.51
C ALA A 185 -8.99 -25.70 3.16
N GLU A 186 -10.20 -25.30 3.56
CA GLU A 186 -11.45 -25.94 3.12
C GLU A 186 -12.06 -25.15 1.94
N ALA A 187 -11.60 -25.45 0.71
CA ALA A 187 -12.00 -24.72 -0.49
C ALA A 187 -13.04 -25.48 -1.34
N ARG A 188 -13.91 -24.72 -2.03
CA ARG A 188 -14.87 -25.26 -3.02
C ARG A 188 -14.27 -25.42 -4.43
N HIS A 189 -13.01 -25.03 -4.59
CA HIS A 189 -12.19 -25.26 -5.77
C HIS A 189 -10.92 -26.01 -5.37
N LYS A 190 -10.16 -26.49 -6.36
CA LYS A 190 -8.84 -27.09 -6.07
C LYS A 190 -7.89 -26.02 -5.55
N PHE A 191 -7.04 -26.39 -4.59
CA PHE A 191 -6.01 -25.50 -4.04
C PHE A 191 -4.73 -26.29 -3.77
N MET A 192 -3.62 -25.57 -3.63
CA MET A 192 -2.34 -26.13 -3.19
C MET A 192 -1.60 -25.10 -2.32
N LYS A 193 -0.91 -25.55 -1.27
CA LYS A 193 -0.02 -24.67 -0.48
C LYS A 193 1.13 -24.23 -1.38
N ASN A 194 1.48 -22.96 -1.37
CA ASN A 194 2.65 -22.40 -2.05
C ASN A 194 3.42 -21.52 -1.08
N ASP A 195 4.66 -21.89 -0.77
CA ASP A 195 5.50 -21.12 0.16
C ASP A 195 6.03 -19.82 -0.47
N PHE A 196 6.13 -19.76 -1.82
CA PHE A 196 6.57 -18.56 -2.52
C PHE A 196 5.64 -17.37 -2.25
N ILE A 197 4.34 -17.59 -2.03
CA ILE A 197 3.39 -16.50 -1.74
C ILE A 197 3.68 -15.78 -0.42
N ARG A 198 4.39 -16.44 0.52
CA ARG A 198 4.88 -15.83 1.77
C ARG A 198 6.33 -15.34 1.68
N SER A 199 7.04 -15.68 0.60
CA SER A 199 8.44 -15.33 0.42
C SER A 199 8.63 -13.83 0.34
N VAL A 200 9.71 -13.34 0.95
CA VAL A 200 10.16 -11.95 0.83
C VAL A 200 10.42 -11.53 -0.62
N ASP A 201 10.56 -12.48 -1.55
CA ASP A 201 10.88 -12.23 -2.95
C ASP A 201 9.65 -12.16 -3.88
N PHE A 202 8.45 -12.53 -3.41
CA PHE A 202 7.23 -12.66 -4.23
C PHE A 202 6.90 -11.39 -5.02
N CYS A 203 6.88 -10.24 -4.32
CA CYS A 203 6.53 -8.95 -4.89
C CYS A 203 7.63 -8.40 -5.81
N GLY A 204 8.87 -8.91 -5.69
CA GLY A 204 10.00 -8.50 -6.52
C GLY A 204 9.77 -8.72 -8.02
N THR A 205 8.86 -9.63 -8.39
CA THR A 205 8.46 -9.87 -9.79
C THR A 205 8.04 -8.59 -10.52
N CYS A 206 7.33 -7.68 -9.85
CA CYS A 206 6.86 -6.42 -10.46
C CYS A 206 7.50 -5.16 -9.85
N HIS A 207 8.02 -5.23 -8.62
CA HIS A 207 8.54 -4.07 -7.87
C HIS A 207 10.07 -3.90 -7.94
N ASP A 208 10.68 -4.40 -9.01
CA ASP A 208 12.07 -4.11 -9.42
C ASP A 208 12.03 -3.92 -10.94
N VAL A 209 11.81 -2.70 -11.41
CA VAL A 209 11.53 -2.45 -12.83
C VAL A 209 12.79 -1.99 -13.52
N SER A 210 13.10 -2.64 -14.64
CA SER A 210 14.21 -2.26 -15.51
C SER A 210 13.79 -2.23 -16.96
N ASN A 211 14.34 -1.25 -17.68
CA ASN A 211 14.12 -1.09 -19.11
C ASN A 211 15.19 -1.84 -19.92
N PRO A 212 14.84 -2.96 -20.59
CA PRO A 212 15.79 -3.71 -21.39
C PRO A 212 16.19 -2.99 -22.69
N ALA A 213 15.39 -2.05 -23.20
CA ALA A 213 15.76 -1.26 -24.38
C ALA A 213 16.97 -0.37 -24.05
N VAL A 214 16.90 0.37 -22.94
CA VAL A 214 18.04 1.12 -22.39
C VAL A 214 19.18 0.19 -22.01
N GLY A 215 18.89 -0.97 -21.42
CA GLY A 215 19.89 -2.00 -21.11
C GLY A 215 20.73 -2.42 -22.31
N ASN A 216 20.10 -2.64 -23.47
CA ASN A 216 20.81 -3.02 -24.70
C ASN A 216 21.56 -1.84 -25.33
N LEU A 217 20.95 -0.65 -25.36
CA LEU A 217 21.34 0.42 -26.28
C LEU A 217 22.08 1.58 -25.62
N ALA A 218 21.76 1.91 -24.38
CA ALA A 218 22.30 3.11 -23.74
C ALA A 218 23.75 2.92 -23.30
N HIS A 219 24.48 4.04 -23.25
CA HIS A 219 25.78 4.08 -22.59
C HIS A 219 25.65 3.53 -21.16
N ASN A 220 26.63 2.71 -20.74
CA ASN A 220 26.64 2.09 -19.42
C ASN A 220 25.43 1.18 -19.13
N PHE A 221 24.73 0.67 -20.15
CA PHE A 221 23.57 -0.22 -19.99
C PHE A 221 22.44 0.38 -19.14
N GLY A 222 22.40 1.71 -19.00
CA GLY A 222 21.49 2.41 -18.07
C GLY A 222 21.69 2.09 -16.59
N ALA A 223 22.87 1.59 -16.20
CA ALA A 223 23.24 1.32 -14.83
C ALA A 223 23.90 2.53 -14.14
N GLN A 224 23.90 2.56 -12.82
CA GLN A 224 24.57 3.63 -12.07
C GLN A 224 26.11 3.52 -12.23
N PRO A 225 26.85 4.64 -12.33
CA PRO A 225 28.30 4.61 -12.55
C PRO A 225 29.09 3.79 -11.52
N GLU A 226 28.70 3.84 -10.25
CA GLU A 226 29.31 3.13 -9.14
C GLU A 226 29.08 1.60 -9.21
N PHE A 227 28.02 1.16 -9.89
CA PHE A 227 27.80 -0.25 -10.18
C PHE A 227 28.85 -0.79 -11.18
N LEU A 228 29.14 -0.02 -12.22
CA LEU A 228 29.99 -0.44 -13.34
C LEU A 228 31.49 -0.39 -13.08
N ALA A 229 31.94 0.29 -12.03
CA ALA A 229 33.37 0.44 -11.70
C ALA A 229 34.12 -0.90 -11.55
N THR A 230 33.42 -2.04 -11.40
CA THR A 230 34.01 -3.39 -11.40
C THR A 230 33.28 -4.45 -12.24
N GLU A 231 32.09 -4.16 -12.76
CA GLU A 231 31.16 -5.20 -13.28
C GLU A 231 30.87 -5.09 -14.79
N GLU A 232 31.43 -4.11 -15.50
CA GLU A 232 31.19 -3.89 -16.95
C GLU A 232 31.44 -5.15 -17.80
N ALA A 233 32.36 -6.01 -17.37
CA ALA A 233 32.68 -7.27 -18.06
C ALA A 233 31.59 -8.36 -17.95
N LYS A 234 30.58 -8.20 -17.09
CA LYS A 234 29.48 -9.16 -16.90
C LYS A 234 28.24 -8.83 -17.73
N LEU A 235 28.07 -7.57 -18.14
CA LEU A 235 26.90 -7.14 -18.89
C LEU A 235 27.06 -7.46 -20.37
N VAL A 236 26.15 -8.26 -20.93
CA VAL A 236 26.10 -8.54 -22.36
C VAL A 236 25.38 -7.39 -23.09
N GLN A 237 26.08 -6.77 -24.04
CA GLN A 237 25.54 -5.72 -24.92
C GLN A 237 25.09 -6.31 -26.25
N ASP A 238 23.84 -6.04 -26.65
CA ASP A 238 23.44 -6.18 -28.04
C ASP A 238 23.32 -4.79 -28.68
N VAL A 239 24.16 -4.53 -29.68
CA VAL A 239 24.18 -3.27 -30.44
C VAL A 239 23.34 -3.38 -31.72
N SER A 240 22.72 -4.53 -32.00
CA SER A 240 21.92 -4.77 -33.20
C SER A 240 20.45 -4.49 -32.95
N LEU A 241 19.90 -3.53 -33.70
CA LEU A 241 18.47 -3.22 -33.75
C LEU A 241 17.70 -4.13 -34.74
N ASP A 242 18.43 -4.92 -35.55
CA ASP A 242 17.84 -5.89 -36.47
C ASP A 242 17.56 -7.21 -35.74
N GLU A 243 16.28 -7.43 -35.41
CA GLU A 243 15.79 -8.61 -34.69
C GLU A 243 15.46 -9.80 -35.61
N SER A 244 15.95 -9.85 -36.85
CA SER A 244 15.60 -10.93 -37.80
C SER A 244 16.80 -11.78 -38.27
N PRO A 245 16.96 -13.02 -37.78
CA PRO A 245 16.12 -13.72 -36.80
C PRO A 245 16.41 -13.26 -35.36
N LYS A 246 15.40 -13.35 -34.48
CA LYS A 246 15.55 -12.96 -33.07
C LYS A 246 16.67 -13.75 -32.41
N ASN A 247 17.69 -13.05 -31.92
CA ASN A 247 18.81 -13.64 -31.19
C ASN A 247 18.74 -13.23 -29.71
N TYR A 248 18.18 -14.10 -28.87
CA TYR A 248 18.06 -13.83 -27.44
C TYR A 248 19.37 -13.99 -26.67
N THR A 249 20.38 -14.66 -27.24
CA THR A 249 21.65 -14.96 -26.57
C THR A 249 22.41 -13.69 -26.19
N ASN A 250 22.18 -12.57 -26.88
CA ASN A 250 22.86 -11.30 -26.56
C ASN A 250 21.96 -10.26 -25.89
N LYS A 251 20.66 -10.53 -25.70
CA LYS A 251 19.74 -9.57 -25.09
C LYS A 251 20.02 -9.43 -23.60
N THR A 252 20.12 -8.20 -23.10
CA THR A 252 20.46 -7.91 -21.70
C THR A 252 19.49 -8.57 -20.72
N ALA A 253 18.18 -8.56 -21.01
CA ALA A 253 17.17 -9.17 -20.13
C ALA A 253 17.28 -10.69 -19.95
N PHE A 254 17.95 -11.40 -20.87
CA PHE A 254 18.10 -12.87 -20.80
C PHE A 254 19.42 -13.31 -20.17
N ASN A 255 20.38 -12.39 -20.02
CA ASN A 255 21.73 -12.69 -19.56
C ASN A 255 22.07 -12.03 -18.21
N ASN A 256 21.25 -11.10 -17.74
CA ASN A 256 21.52 -10.32 -16.54
C ASN A 256 20.29 -10.30 -15.64
N LYS A 257 20.53 -10.16 -14.34
CA LYS A 257 19.44 -10.02 -13.36
C LYS A 257 18.73 -8.69 -13.60
N PRO A 258 17.41 -8.60 -13.35
CA PRO A 258 16.64 -7.39 -13.64
C PRO A 258 17.28 -6.11 -13.08
N TYR A 259 17.81 -6.12 -11.86
CA TYR A 259 18.40 -4.94 -11.24
C TYR A 259 19.73 -4.46 -11.87
N GLU A 260 20.36 -5.21 -12.77
CA GLU A 260 21.72 -4.94 -13.28
C GLU A 260 21.76 -3.95 -14.46
N TYR A 261 20.61 -3.56 -15.00
CA TYR A 261 20.50 -2.68 -16.18
C TYR A 261 19.29 -1.73 -16.10
N GLY A 262 19.30 -0.70 -16.94
CA GLY A 262 18.16 0.19 -17.26
C GLY A 262 17.30 0.58 -16.07
N VAL A 263 17.84 1.35 -15.13
CA VAL A 263 17.15 1.69 -13.87
C VAL A 263 15.86 2.46 -14.15
N VAL A 264 14.74 1.90 -13.70
CA VAL A 264 13.42 2.53 -13.76
C VAL A 264 12.83 2.65 -12.35
N GLU A 265 12.82 1.54 -11.62
CA GLU A 265 12.25 1.46 -10.27
C GLU A 265 13.05 0.41 -9.48
N ARG A 266 13.29 0.64 -8.18
CA ARG A 266 14.21 -0.16 -7.36
C ARG A 266 13.67 -0.50 -5.97
N THR A 267 12.36 -0.44 -5.72
CA THR A 267 11.74 -0.69 -4.41
C THR A 267 12.22 -2.02 -3.83
N PHE A 268 12.16 -3.09 -4.62
CA PHE A 268 12.59 -4.41 -4.19
C PHE A 268 14.10 -4.44 -3.94
N SER A 269 14.90 -3.79 -4.79
CA SER A 269 16.34 -3.70 -4.61
C SER A 269 16.76 -2.92 -3.37
N GLU A 270 16.08 -1.81 -3.07
CA GLU A 270 16.23 -1.04 -1.83
C GLU A 270 15.89 -1.90 -0.60
N TYR A 271 14.81 -2.68 -0.70
CA TYR A 271 14.37 -3.59 0.37
C TYR A 271 15.34 -4.75 0.61
N LYS A 272 15.84 -5.39 -0.45
CA LYS A 272 16.83 -6.46 -0.35
C LYS A 272 18.19 -5.98 0.16
N ALA A 273 18.51 -4.70 -0.02
CA ALA A 273 19.70 -4.10 0.55
C ALA A 273 19.56 -3.83 2.06
N GLY A 274 18.34 -3.70 2.59
CA GLY A 274 18.05 -3.47 4.01
C GLY A 274 18.00 -4.74 4.87
N LEU A 275 18.14 -4.55 6.19
CA LEU A 275 17.97 -5.62 7.20
C LEU A 275 16.51 -5.90 7.53
N VAL A 276 15.58 -4.99 7.19
CA VAL A 276 14.13 -5.22 7.41
C VAL A 276 13.69 -6.55 6.80
N SER A 277 14.16 -6.85 5.58
CA SER A 277 13.86 -8.10 4.87
C SER A 277 14.32 -9.38 5.57
N GLN A 278 15.24 -9.25 6.53
CA GLN A 278 15.87 -10.35 7.28
C GLN A 278 15.46 -10.36 8.75
N THR A 279 14.71 -9.35 9.19
CA THR A 279 14.29 -9.19 10.59
C THR A 279 13.00 -9.97 10.83
N LEU A 280 13.00 -10.81 11.87
CA LEU A 280 11.78 -11.49 12.30
C LEU A 280 10.85 -10.50 13.00
N VAL A 281 9.54 -10.71 12.86
CA VAL A 281 8.56 -9.87 13.56
C VAL A 281 8.74 -9.96 15.07
N ASP A 282 9.09 -11.13 15.61
CA ASP A 282 9.38 -11.34 17.03
C ASP A 282 10.60 -10.55 17.54
N ASP A 283 11.51 -10.14 16.67
CA ASP A 283 12.72 -9.37 17.04
C ASP A 283 12.44 -7.86 17.12
N TYR A 284 11.20 -7.42 16.91
CA TYR A 284 10.79 -6.01 17.04
C TYR A 284 11.28 -5.32 18.34
N PRO A 285 11.18 -5.94 19.54
CA PRO A 285 11.62 -5.30 20.78
C PRO A 285 13.14 -4.99 20.82
N ASP A 286 13.92 -5.63 19.96
CA ASP A 286 15.38 -5.44 19.86
C ASP A 286 15.78 -4.36 18.84
N LEU A 287 14.80 -3.81 18.09
CA LEU A 287 15.06 -2.71 17.16
C LEU A 287 15.45 -1.42 17.89
N PRO A 288 16.21 -0.51 17.22
CA PRO A 288 16.46 0.83 17.73
C PRO A 288 15.18 1.53 18.22
N ALA A 289 15.29 2.29 19.32
CA ALA A 289 14.12 2.88 19.99
C ALA A 289 13.28 3.81 19.08
N ASP A 290 13.90 4.47 18.12
CA ASP A 290 13.23 5.31 17.13
C ASP A 290 12.61 4.55 15.96
N LEU A 291 12.87 3.24 15.83
CA LEU A 291 12.15 2.29 14.96
C LEU A 291 11.06 1.52 15.72
N GLN A 292 10.96 1.66 17.04
CA GLN A 292 9.89 1.07 17.85
C GLN A 292 8.59 1.90 17.76
N GLY A 293 8.15 2.17 16.53
CA GLY A 293 6.94 2.91 16.18
C GLY A 293 6.53 2.63 14.74
N GLY A 294 5.63 3.47 14.20
CA GLY A 294 5.26 3.45 12.78
C GLY A 294 4.80 2.08 12.27
N ALA A 295 5.16 1.78 11.02
CA ALA A 295 4.73 0.57 10.31
C ALA A 295 5.22 -0.72 11.00
N LEU A 296 6.48 -0.75 11.46
CA LEU A 296 7.06 -1.93 12.11
C LEU A 296 6.28 -2.29 13.39
N LYS A 297 5.92 -1.30 14.21
CA LYS A 297 5.09 -1.52 15.39
C LYS A 297 3.69 -2.03 15.04
N ALA A 298 3.03 -1.41 14.06
CA ALA A 298 1.67 -1.79 13.68
C ALA A 298 1.59 -3.26 13.23
N ILE A 299 2.64 -3.73 12.54
CA ILE A 299 2.79 -5.12 12.12
C ILE A 299 3.05 -6.04 13.32
N TYR A 300 3.99 -5.66 14.19
CA TYR A 300 4.30 -6.42 15.40
C TYR A 300 3.04 -6.62 16.24
N ASP A 301 2.32 -5.54 16.54
CA ASP A 301 1.08 -5.60 17.32
C ASP A 301 0.04 -6.51 16.67
N ALA A 302 -0.15 -6.42 15.35
CA ALA A 302 -1.12 -7.25 14.63
C ALA A 302 -0.74 -8.74 14.63
N ALA A 303 0.54 -9.06 14.39
CA ALA A 303 1.02 -10.44 14.31
C ALA A 303 1.09 -11.12 15.68
N THR A 304 1.49 -10.37 16.71
CA THR A 304 1.74 -10.89 18.07
C THR A 304 0.56 -10.72 19.01
N ASP A 305 -0.55 -10.13 18.55
CA ASP A 305 -1.64 -9.65 19.41
C ASP A 305 -1.08 -8.82 20.58
N PHE A 306 -0.41 -7.71 20.24
CA PHE A 306 0.23 -6.80 21.20
C PHE A 306 1.25 -7.49 22.13
N GLY A 307 1.97 -8.49 21.62
CA GLY A 307 2.99 -9.25 22.33
C GLY A 307 2.45 -10.39 23.21
N THR A 308 1.17 -10.77 23.09
CA THR A 308 0.59 -11.89 23.86
C THR A 308 0.96 -13.26 23.27
N LYS A 309 1.33 -13.31 21.98
CA LYS A 309 1.77 -14.52 21.27
C LYS A 309 2.98 -14.23 20.36
N SER A 310 3.57 -15.30 19.81
CA SER A 310 4.62 -15.17 18.77
C SER A 310 4.05 -14.55 17.49
N GLY A 311 4.86 -13.78 16.80
CA GLY A 311 4.58 -13.12 15.53
C GLY A 311 4.74 -14.04 14.32
N ASN A 312 5.18 -15.28 14.51
CA ASN A 312 5.24 -16.30 13.46
C ASN A 312 3.87 -16.58 12.83
N TYR A 313 3.86 -17.25 11.67
CA TYR A 313 2.62 -17.73 11.07
C TYR A 313 1.93 -18.77 11.97
N ALA A 314 0.62 -18.95 11.82
CA ALA A 314 -0.15 -19.85 12.68
C ALA A 314 0.28 -21.32 12.59
N ASP A 315 0.93 -21.71 11.49
CA ASP A 315 1.53 -23.03 11.28
C ASP A 315 2.95 -23.16 11.86
N GLY A 316 3.48 -22.09 12.48
CA GLY A 316 4.79 -22.04 13.12
C GLY A 316 5.93 -21.59 12.21
N ASP A 317 5.67 -21.32 10.93
CA ASP A 317 6.70 -20.81 10.02
C ASP A 317 7.17 -19.40 10.46
N PRO A 318 8.48 -19.09 10.37
CA PRO A 318 8.99 -17.77 10.72
C PRO A 318 8.33 -16.66 9.90
N ARG A 319 7.92 -15.57 10.56
CA ARG A 319 7.42 -14.36 9.89
C ARG A 319 8.47 -13.27 9.91
N TYR A 320 8.94 -12.89 8.73
CA TYR A 320 9.80 -11.72 8.51
C TYR A 320 8.95 -10.48 8.24
N TYR A 321 9.55 -9.30 8.38
CA TYR A 321 9.01 -8.05 7.83
C TYR A 321 9.07 -8.03 6.30
N SER A 322 8.30 -8.92 5.67
CA SER A 322 8.14 -9.02 4.23
C SER A 322 7.19 -7.98 3.66
N CYS A 323 7.22 -7.80 2.33
CA CYS A 323 6.25 -6.98 1.62
C CYS A 323 4.81 -7.35 2.01
N GLN A 324 4.50 -8.65 2.08
CA GLN A 324 3.19 -9.17 2.48
C GLN A 324 2.91 -8.89 3.96
N THR A 325 3.87 -9.07 4.85
CA THR A 325 3.67 -8.77 6.27
C THR A 325 3.32 -7.29 6.50
N CYS A 326 3.95 -6.37 5.74
CA CYS A 326 3.69 -4.93 5.84
C CYS A 326 2.41 -4.48 5.13
N HIS A 327 2.19 -4.93 3.88
CA HIS A 327 1.09 -4.47 3.03
C HIS A 327 -0.13 -5.40 3.00
N MET A 328 -0.02 -6.57 3.63
CA MET A 328 -1.10 -7.53 3.85
C MET A 328 -1.11 -8.00 5.31
N ARG A 329 -1.11 -7.03 6.23
CA ARG A 329 -1.06 -7.25 7.68
C ARG A 329 -2.00 -8.39 8.12
N PRO A 330 -1.56 -9.27 9.03
CA PRO A 330 -2.40 -10.37 9.50
C PRO A 330 -3.62 -9.84 10.24
N VAL A 331 -4.80 -10.39 9.93
CA VAL A 331 -6.05 -10.09 10.62
C VAL A 331 -6.75 -11.37 11.06
N PHE A 332 -7.62 -11.25 12.07
CA PHE A 332 -8.54 -12.32 12.41
C PHE A 332 -9.69 -12.36 11.39
N GLY A 333 -9.92 -13.51 10.75
CA GLY A 333 -11.03 -13.64 9.82
C GLY A 333 -11.12 -14.98 9.11
N GLN A 334 -12.09 -15.07 8.22
CA GLN A 334 -12.29 -16.18 7.31
C GLN A 334 -11.85 -15.79 5.91
N GLY A 335 -11.32 -16.74 5.15
CA GLY A 335 -10.96 -16.50 3.75
C GLY A 335 -12.15 -16.46 2.78
N CYS A 336 -13.33 -16.94 3.17
CA CYS A 336 -14.53 -17.00 2.32
C CYS A 336 -15.83 -17.15 3.12
N ASN A 337 -16.98 -16.85 2.51
CA ASN A 337 -18.35 -16.98 3.03
C ASN A 337 -19.00 -18.40 2.99
N LYS A 338 -18.23 -19.47 2.73
CA LYS A 338 -18.74 -20.87 2.57
C LYS A 338 -18.29 -21.81 3.70
N ASN A 339 -18.25 -21.29 4.92
CA ASN A 339 -17.82 -21.96 6.16
C ASN A 339 -16.35 -22.44 6.18
N PRO A 340 -15.35 -21.65 5.74
CA PRO A 340 -13.96 -22.00 5.96
C PRO A 340 -13.57 -21.81 7.44
N PRO A 341 -12.41 -22.35 7.87
CA PRO A 341 -11.88 -22.08 9.20
C PRO A 341 -11.59 -20.58 9.43
N PHE A 342 -11.75 -20.14 10.67
CA PHE A 342 -11.22 -18.86 11.15
C PHE A 342 -9.70 -18.93 11.28
N ARG A 343 -9.04 -17.81 11.01
CA ARG A 343 -7.59 -17.66 11.06
C ARG A 343 -7.23 -16.39 11.80
N ASP A 344 -6.23 -16.50 12.67
CA ASP A 344 -5.64 -15.35 13.38
C ASP A 344 -4.60 -14.62 12.52
N ASP A 345 -4.31 -15.15 11.33
CA ASP A 345 -3.24 -14.68 10.45
C ASP A 345 -3.67 -14.52 8.99
N LEU A 346 -4.98 -14.28 8.75
CA LEU A 346 -5.50 -14.06 7.40
C LEU A 346 -4.82 -12.83 6.78
N PRO A 347 -4.21 -12.92 5.58
CA PRO A 347 -3.62 -11.75 4.93
C PRO A 347 -4.71 -10.77 4.49
N LEU A 348 -4.72 -9.58 5.07
CA LEU A 348 -5.61 -8.50 4.64
C LEU A 348 -5.18 -8.05 3.24
N HIS A 349 -6.03 -8.19 2.22
CA HIS A 349 -5.70 -7.77 0.85
C HIS A 349 -5.74 -6.24 0.69
N ASP A 350 -5.15 -5.50 1.64
CA ASP A 350 -5.07 -4.04 1.65
C ASP A 350 -4.23 -3.55 0.47
N MET A 351 -2.95 -3.94 0.45
CA MET A 351 -2.00 -3.69 -0.65
C MET A 351 -1.90 -2.21 -1.03
N THR A 352 -2.25 -1.31 -0.11
CA THR A 352 -2.12 0.14 -0.31
C THR A 352 -0.71 0.60 0.02
N GLY A 353 -0.26 1.61 -0.73
CA GLY A 353 0.90 2.44 -0.43
C GLY A 353 0.47 3.89 -0.19
N GLY A 354 1.24 4.87 -0.66
CA GLY A 354 0.93 6.30 -0.45
C GLY A 354 -0.17 6.90 -1.35
N ASN A 355 -0.77 6.13 -2.27
CA ASN A 355 -1.72 6.65 -3.27
C ASN A 355 -3.13 6.90 -2.71
N TYR A 356 -3.29 7.89 -1.82
CA TYR A 356 -4.61 8.28 -1.31
C TYR A 356 -5.46 9.05 -2.32
N TRP A 357 -4.81 9.70 -3.29
CA TRP A 357 -5.47 10.64 -4.22
C TRP A 357 -5.96 9.98 -5.52
N MET A 358 -5.21 9.01 -6.07
CA MET A 358 -5.54 8.37 -7.34
C MET A 358 -6.98 7.81 -7.43
N PRO A 359 -7.54 7.19 -6.37
CA PRO A 359 -8.95 6.78 -6.37
C PRO A 359 -9.94 7.90 -6.73
N GLN A 360 -9.65 9.15 -6.34
CA GLN A 360 -10.51 10.29 -6.68
C GLN A 360 -10.40 10.68 -8.16
N ALA A 361 -9.19 10.64 -8.73
CA ALA A 361 -8.97 10.87 -10.16
C ALA A 361 -9.68 9.81 -11.02
N ILE A 362 -9.59 8.54 -10.62
CA ILE A 362 -10.29 7.42 -11.28
C ILE A 362 -11.81 7.62 -11.23
N LYS A 363 -12.36 7.87 -10.04
CA LYS A 363 -13.80 8.14 -9.86
C LYS A 363 -14.25 9.33 -10.69
N TYR A 364 -13.45 10.40 -10.73
CA TYR A 364 -13.77 11.58 -11.52
C TYR A 364 -13.87 11.23 -13.01
N LEU A 365 -12.83 10.63 -13.60
CA LEU A 365 -12.83 10.27 -15.02
C LEU A 365 -13.93 9.25 -15.37
N ASP A 366 -14.29 8.38 -14.43
CA ASP A 366 -15.43 7.46 -14.60
C ASP A 366 -16.73 8.23 -14.83
N THR A 367 -17.02 9.24 -14.00
CA THR A 367 -18.21 10.09 -14.16
C THR A 367 -18.22 10.89 -15.46
N GLN A 368 -17.03 11.16 -16.02
CA GLN A 368 -16.88 11.83 -17.31
C GLN A 368 -16.90 10.86 -18.50
N SER A 369 -16.98 9.55 -18.26
CA SER A 369 -16.82 8.50 -19.29
C SER A 369 -15.48 8.61 -20.03
N LYS A 370 -14.42 8.98 -19.31
CA LYS A 370 -13.07 9.23 -19.83
C LYS A 370 -12.02 8.24 -19.33
N LEU A 371 -12.39 7.28 -18.47
CA LEU A 371 -11.49 6.18 -18.15
C LEU A 371 -11.14 5.39 -19.41
N ARG A 372 -9.85 5.23 -19.67
CA ARG A 372 -9.34 4.47 -20.82
C ARG A 372 -9.82 3.02 -20.80
N LEU A 373 -9.83 2.41 -19.62
CA LEU A 373 -10.32 1.06 -19.41
C LEU A 373 -11.13 1.00 -18.10
N GLY A 374 -12.12 0.11 -18.03
CA GLY A 374 -12.82 -0.21 -16.78
C GLY A 374 -13.83 0.82 -16.27
N GLY A 375 -14.39 1.66 -17.15
CA GLY A 375 -15.47 2.60 -16.80
C GLY A 375 -16.81 1.93 -16.43
N GLY A 376 -17.71 2.69 -15.83
CA GLY A 376 -18.98 2.23 -15.28
C GLY A 376 -18.84 1.65 -13.88
N LEU A 377 -18.08 2.32 -12.99
CA LEU A 377 -17.83 1.82 -11.64
C LEU A 377 -19.14 1.70 -10.86
N ASN A 378 -19.37 0.53 -10.26
CA ASN A 378 -20.52 0.29 -9.42
C ASN A 378 -20.30 0.85 -7.99
N SER A 379 -21.37 0.90 -7.19
CA SER A 379 -21.31 1.45 -5.83
C SER A 379 -20.32 0.71 -4.92
N LEU A 380 -20.10 -0.60 -5.13
CA LEU A 380 -19.18 -1.40 -4.34
C LEU A 380 -17.71 -1.08 -4.70
N GLN A 381 -17.41 -0.90 -5.98
CA GLN A 381 -16.08 -0.44 -6.45
C GLN A 381 -15.76 0.95 -5.93
N ILE A 382 -16.72 1.88 -6.00
CA ILE A 382 -16.58 3.24 -5.48
C ILE A 382 -16.30 3.22 -3.97
N ALA A 383 -17.05 2.42 -3.21
CA ALA A 383 -16.84 2.27 -1.76
C ALA A 383 -15.47 1.66 -1.44
N ALA A 384 -15.02 0.67 -2.22
CA ALA A 384 -13.70 0.05 -2.04
C ALA A 384 -12.55 1.04 -2.31
N LEU A 385 -12.67 1.87 -3.37
CA LEU A 385 -11.73 2.94 -3.69
C LEU A 385 -11.64 3.99 -2.57
N ASP A 386 -12.78 4.41 -2.00
CA ASP A 386 -12.81 5.35 -0.88
C ASP A 386 -12.17 4.75 0.39
N ALA A 387 -12.43 3.47 0.68
CA ALA A 387 -11.78 2.76 1.79
C ALA A 387 -10.25 2.64 1.60
N ALA A 388 -9.79 2.37 0.37
CA ALA A 388 -8.38 2.30 0.06
C ALA A 388 -7.68 3.66 0.17
N SER A 389 -8.35 4.76 -0.20
CA SER A 389 -7.82 6.11 0.05
C SER A 389 -7.53 6.37 1.53
N LEU A 390 -8.36 5.85 2.44
CA LEU A 390 -8.16 5.97 3.89
C LEU A 390 -6.99 5.12 4.37
N ARG A 391 -6.93 3.84 3.94
CA ARG A 391 -5.80 2.96 4.27
C ARG A 391 -4.46 3.50 3.74
N ALA A 392 -4.44 4.12 2.56
CA ALA A 392 -3.26 4.77 2.02
C ALA A 392 -2.76 5.95 2.90
N LYS A 393 -3.67 6.72 3.50
CA LYS A 393 -3.30 7.78 4.47
C LYS A 393 -2.78 7.20 5.78
N GLU A 394 -3.36 6.10 6.25
CA GLU A 394 -2.85 5.35 7.40
C GLU A 394 -1.42 4.86 7.14
N GLN A 395 -1.16 4.28 5.97
CA GLN A 395 0.20 3.84 5.58
C GLN A 395 1.19 5.03 5.57
N LEU A 396 0.77 6.21 5.11
CA LEU A 396 1.60 7.42 5.15
C LEU A 396 1.92 7.88 6.59
N ASN A 397 0.95 7.82 7.51
CA ASN A 397 1.17 8.12 8.93
C ASN A 397 2.17 7.16 9.57
N LEU A 398 2.14 5.89 9.15
CA LEU A 398 3.01 4.84 9.68
C LEU A 398 4.42 4.84 9.05
N ALA A 399 4.59 5.46 7.88
CA ALA A 399 5.81 5.34 7.08
C ALA A 399 6.99 6.18 7.60
N GLY A 400 6.74 7.30 8.27
CA GLY A 400 7.78 8.23 8.69
C GLY A 400 7.46 8.97 9.99
N SER A 401 8.49 9.41 10.71
CA SER A 401 8.27 10.13 11.97
C SER A 401 9.31 11.23 12.23
N LEU A 402 8.90 12.29 12.94
CA LEU A 402 9.75 13.46 13.23
C LEU A 402 10.13 13.60 14.70
N THR A 403 11.40 13.84 15.02
CA THR A 403 11.85 14.12 16.40
C THR A 403 12.75 15.36 16.42
N VAL A 404 12.50 16.31 17.31
CA VAL A 404 13.26 17.58 17.39
C VAL A 404 14.29 17.52 18.51
N ASP A 405 15.52 17.96 18.21
CA ASP A 405 16.49 18.39 19.21
C ASP A 405 16.51 19.92 19.26
N ASN A 406 15.91 20.47 20.32
CA ASN A 406 15.83 21.91 20.53
C ASN A 406 17.20 22.55 20.80
N ASN A 407 18.12 21.83 21.43
CA ASN A 407 19.45 22.35 21.75
C ASN A 407 20.34 22.40 20.52
N ALA A 408 20.25 21.36 19.66
CA ALA A 408 20.99 21.30 18.41
C ALA A 408 20.33 22.07 17.27
N HIS A 409 19.08 22.54 17.44
CA HIS A 409 18.24 23.09 16.37
C HIS A 409 18.18 22.14 15.18
N THR A 410 17.80 20.88 15.42
CA THR A 410 17.65 19.89 14.35
C THR A 410 16.31 19.17 14.43
N VAL A 411 15.84 18.67 13.30
CA VAL A 411 14.74 17.69 13.22
C VAL A 411 15.24 16.43 12.56
N LYS A 412 15.02 15.30 13.22
CA LYS A 412 15.29 13.96 12.71
C LYS A 412 14.06 13.42 12.01
N VAL A 413 14.20 12.99 10.75
CA VAL A 413 13.18 12.30 9.96
C VAL A 413 13.56 10.82 9.90
N VAL A 414 12.75 9.95 10.49
CA VAL A 414 13.03 8.49 10.58
C VAL A 414 12.18 7.73 9.56
N ASN A 415 12.82 6.83 8.80
CA ASN A 415 12.15 5.92 7.88
C ASN A 415 11.71 4.63 8.61
N HIS A 416 10.40 4.36 8.61
CA HIS A 416 9.81 3.14 9.18
C HIS A 416 9.46 2.08 8.12
N THR A 417 9.82 2.32 6.86
CA THR A 417 9.54 1.42 5.73
C THR A 417 10.71 0.49 5.43
N GLY A 418 10.42 -0.60 4.72
CA GLY A 418 11.42 -1.59 4.32
C GLY A 418 12.30 -1.18 3.13
N HIS A 419 11.97 -0.09 2.44
CA HIS A 419 12.64 0.44 1.26
C HIS A 419 12.99 1.92 1.49
N LYS A 420 13.47 2.67 0.49
CA LYS A 420 13.68 4.11 0.69
C LYS A 420 12.34 4.80 0.98
N LEU A 421 12.38 5.85 1.80
CA LEU A 421 11.24 6.72 2.05
C LEU A 421 11.39 7.99 1.22
N ILE A 422 10.64 8.17 0.15
CA ILE A 422 9.58 7.30 -0.44
C ILE A 422 10.14 6.37 -1.53
N SER A 423 9.40 5.32 -1.92
CA SER A 423 9.80 4.43 -3.03
C SER A 423 8.73 4.32 -4.13
N GLY A 424 8.98 3.48 -5.15
CA GLY A 424 8.18 3.36 -6.36
C GLY A 424 8.61 4.31 -7.48
N TYR A 425 7.67 4.64 -8.39
CA TYR A 425 7.95 5.51 -9.54
C TYR A 425 8.50 6.89 -9.09
N PRO A 426 9.67 7.33 -9.58
CA PRO A 426 10.36 8.51 -9.05
C PRO A 426 9.89 9.87 -9.59
N GLU A 427 9.27 9.94 -10.76
CA GLU A 427 9.08 11.18 -11.55
C GLU A 427 8.12 12.20 -10.91
N GLY A 428 7.08 11.73 -10.23
CA GLY A 428 6.02 12.60 -9.70
C GLY A 428 5.93 12.65 -8.18
N ARG A 429 6.49 11.67 -7.47
CA ARG A 429 6.29 11.56 -6.03
C ARG A 429 7.35 12.37 -5.27
N ARG A 430 6.92 13.09 -4.24
CA ARG A 430 7.86 13.79 -3.36
C ARG A 430 7.37 13.86 -1.92
N MET A 431 8.34 13.97 -1.02
CA MET A 431 8.15 14.23 0.41
C MET A 431 8.96 15.47 0.80
N TRP A 432 8.48 16.32 1.69
CA TRP A 432 9.26 17.48 2.15
C TRP A 432 8.86 17.97 3.53
N LEU A 433 9.71 18.80 4.13
CA LEU A 433 9.40 19.49 5.39
C LEU A 433 8.75 20.85 5.11
N LYS A 434 7.54 21.06 5.63
CA LYS A 434 6.93 22.38 5.79
C LYS A 434 7.20 22.89 7.20
N ILE A 435 7.79 24.08 7.33
CA ILE A 435 8.17 24.65 8.63
C ILE A 435 7.58 26.03 8.78
N THR A 436 6.63 26.19 9.70
CA THR A 436 6.00 27.47 10.00
C THR A 436 6.59 28.06 11.28
N TRP A 437 7.45 29.08 11.13
CA TRP A 437 8.11 29.79 12.23
C TRP A 437 7.22 30.84 12.85
N ARG A 438 7.22 30.96 14.17
CA ARG A 438 6.38 31.90 14.92
C ARG A 438 7.17 32.70 15.94
N ASN A 439 6.75 33.94 16.17
CA ASN A 439 7.27 34.80 17.23
C ASN A 439 6.70 34.40 18.61
N ASN A 440 7.10 35.11 19.66
CA ASN A 440 6.62 34.87 21.03
C ASN A 440 5.12 35.18 21.23
N ALA A 441 4.48 35.90 20.31
CA ALA A 441 3.04 36.15 20.32
C ALA A 441 2.24 35.10 19.55
N GLY A 442 2.91 34.19 18.83
CA GLY A 442 2.27 33.18 17.98
C GLY A 442 2.10 33.59 16.52
N ASP A 443 2.45 34.81 16.12
CA ASP A 443 2.32 35.26 14.73
C ASP A 443 3.30 34.53 13.80
N PRO A 444 2.88 34.11 12.59
CA PRO A 444 3.78 33.51 11.62
C PRO A 444 4.80 34.55 11.12
N LEU A 445 6.08 34.18 11.14
CA LEU A 445 7.20 34.99 10.65
C LEU A 445 7.66 34.56 9.26
N ARG A 446 7.69 33.25 9.00
CA ARG A 446 8.14 32.64 7.74
C ARG A 446 7.57 31.22 7.66
N THR A 447 7.19 30.79 6.47
CA THR A 447 6.96 29.37 6.18
C THR A 447 7.94 28.88 5.13
N ASP A 448 8.69 27.83 5.45
CA ASP A 448 9.53 27.11 4.49
C ASP A 448 8.76 25.93 3.92
N GLY A 449 8.94 25.61 2.63
CA GLY A 449 8.26 24.47 1.99
C GLY A 449 6.74 24.62 1.88
N GLU A 450 6.22 25.84 1.73
CA GLU A 450 4.78 26.09 1.59
C GLU A 450 4.23 25.50 0.27
N TYR A 451 3.00 24.98 0.34
CA TYR A 451 2.22 24.54 -0.80
C TYR A 451 1.05 25.49 -1.01
N GLY A 452 0.81 25.90 -2.25
CA GLY A 452 -0.33 26.77 -2.56
C GLY A 452 -0.31 27.29 -3.99
N PRO A 453 -1.06 28.39 -4.26
CA PRO A 453 -1.14 28.98 -5.59
C PRO A 453 0.22 29.43 -6.10
N LEU A 454 0.64 28.91 -7.25
CA LEU A 454 1.96 29.15 -7.82
C LEU A 454 2.00 30.49 -8.55
N PHE A 455 3.12 31.19 -8.36
CA PHE A 455 3.46 32.44 -9.06
C PHE A 455 4.85 32.31 -9.67
N ASP A 456 5.07 32.95 -10.82
CA ASP A 456 6.40 33.07 -11.43
C ASP A 456 7.29 34.07 -10.67
N ASP A 457 8.57 34.17 -11.06
CA ASP A 457 9.54 35.09 -10.46
C ASP A 457 9.15 36.58 -10.57
N ASN A 458 8.21 36.92 -11.44
CA ASN A 458 7.67 38.28 -11.62
C ASN A 458 6.38 38.52 -10.80
N GLY A 459 5.90 37.52 -10.07
CA GLY A 459 4.65 37.57 -9.29
C GLY A 459 3.38 37.38 -10.12
N ASN A 460 3.47 36.87 -11.35
CA ASN A 460 2.29 36.51 -12.15
C ASN A 460 1.80 35.12 -11.75
N ALA A 461 0.48 34.94 -11.67
CA ALA A 461 -0.10 33.63 -11.41
C ALA A 461 0.23 32.64 -12.55
N VAL A 462 0.68 31.44 -12.20
CA VAL A 462 0.87 30.36 -13.16
C VAL A 462 -0.49 29.75 -13.46
N MET A 463 -0.94 29.92 -14.70
CA MET A 463 -2.28 29.53 -15.13
C MET A 463 -2.20 28.44 -16.19
N VAL A 464 -2.99 27.39 -16.02
CA VAL A 464 -3.17 26.34 -17.03
C VAL A 464 -4.61 26.36 -17.56
N LYS A 465 -4.76 26.09 -18.85
CA LYS A 465 -6.07 25.98 -19.47
C LYS A 465 -6.69 24.63 -19.13
N ASP A 466 -7.84 24.65 -18.49
CA ASP A 466 -8.63 23.45 -18.20
C ASP A 466 -9.17 22.82 -19.50
N PRO A 467 -8.84 21.56 -19.81
CA PRO A 467 -9.32 20.91 -21.04
C PRO A 467 -10.85 20.82 -21.15
N ARG A 468 -11.58 20.89 -20.03
CA ARG A 468 -13.04 20.70 -19.97
C ARG A 468 -13.83 21.86 -20.55
N ASP A 469 -13.47 23.06 -20.11
CA ASP A 469 -14.25 24.28 -20.34
C ASP A 469 -13.40 25.41 -20.92
N GLY A 470 -12.09 25.20 -21.07
CA GLY A 470 -11.13 26.17 -21.55
C GLY A 470 -10.87 27.33 -20.57
N GLN A 471 -11.34 27.25 -19.33
CA GLN A 471 -11.06 28.25 -18.31
C GLN A 471 -9.61 28.15 -17.85
N MET A 472 -9.00 29.30 -17.58
CA MET A 472 -7.70 29.34 -16.93
C MET A 472 -7.87 29.03 -15.44
N LYS A 473 -7.16 28.02 -14.93
CA LYS A 473 -7.06 27.68 -13.51
C LYS A 473 -5.66 27.97 -13.01
N GLN A 474 -5.55 28.54 -11.82
CA GLN A 474 -4.25 28.74 -11.20
C GLN A 474 -3.72 27.39 -10.70
N VAL A 475 -2.46 27.09 -10.98
CA VAL A 475 -1.76 25.89 -10.50
C VAL A 475 -1.50 26.00 -9.01
N GLU A 476 -1.75 24.94 -8.25
CA GLU A 476 -1.25 24.80 -6.88
C GLU A 476 -0.07 23.83 -6.84
N SER A 477 1.02 24.23 -6.19
CA SER A 477 2.25 23.43 -6.06
C SER A 477 3.10 23.93 -4.89
N ILE A 478 4.25 23.29 -4.67
CA ILE A 478 5.28 23.83 -3.78
C ILE A 478 5.82 25.15 -4.33
N LEU A 479 5.77 26.20 -3.51
CA LEU A 479 6.05 27.57 -3.92
C LEU A 479 7.54 27.80 -4.17
N ASP A 480 8.39 27.37 -3.24
CA ASP A 480 9.85 27.57 -3.30
C ASP A 480 10.58 26.23 -3.44
N LEU A 481 10.52 25.65 -4.64
CA LEU A 481 11.08 24.33 -4.98
C LEU A 481 12.61 24.27 -4.82
N HIS A 482 13.29 25.39 -5.04
CA HIS A 482 14.76 25.50 -4.95
C HIS A 482 15.23 26.34 -3.76
N GLY A 483 14.32 26.61 -2.81
CA GLY A 483 14.58 27.42 -1.64
C GLY A 483 15.68 26.86 -0.75
N SER A 484 16.56 27.72 -0.25
CA SER A 484 17.67 27.30 0.61
C SER A 484 17.22 26.70 1.96
N ASN A 485 15.96 26.93 2.36
CA ASN A 485 15.36 26.38 3.58
C ASN A 485 14.37 25.23 3.29
N THR A 486 14.11 24.92 2.03
CA THR A 486 13.17 23.86 1.63
C THR A 486 13.91 22.53 1.56
N LYS A 487 13.52 21.56 2.38
CA LYS A 487 14.10 20.21 2.35
C LYS A 487 13.12 19.23 1.70
N ILE A 488 13.45 18.80 0.47
CA ILE A 488 12.67 17.85 -0.33
C ILE A 488 13.43 16.53 -0.45
N TYR A 489 12.69 15.43 -0.40
CA TYR A 489 13.12 14.05 -0.59
C TYR A 489 12.45 13.51 -1.86
N GLU A 490 13.27 13.21 -2.88
CA GLU A 490 12.85 12.83 -4.23
C GLU A 490 14.02 12.17 -4.99
N ALA A 491 13.72 11.54 -6.13
CA ALA A 491 14.72 10.99 -7.03
C ALA A 491 14.51 11.55 -8.43
N HIS A 492 15.58 12.05 -9.05
CA HIS A 492 15.55 12.63 -10.39
C HIS A 492 16.41 11.78 -11.30
N TYR A 493 15.77 11.23 -12.31
CA TYR A 493 16.41 10.42 -13.34
C TYR A 493 16.60 11.29 -14.58
N GLY A 494 17.40 10.82 -15.53
CA GLY A 494 17.61 11.59 -16.73
C GLY A 494 18.47 10.93 -17.78
N LEU A 495 18.90 11.78 -18.71
CA LEU A 495 19.66 11.42 -19.90
C LEU A 495 21.10 11.91 -19.79
N GLY A 496 22.05 11.05 -20.14
CA GLY A 496 23.44 11.44 -20.40
C GLY A 496 23.64 11.97 -21.82
N GLN A 497 24.59 12.87 -22.01
CA GLN A 497 24.92 13.43 -23.33
C GLN A 497 25.30 12.36 -24.35
N GLU A 498 26.04 11.33 -23.94
CA GLU A 498 26.46 10.24 -24.83
C GLU A 498 25.27 9.46 -25.36
N TRP A 499 24.26 9.28 -24.50
CA TRP A 499 23.03 8.61 -24.89
C TRP A 499 22.17 9.51 -25.78
N ALA A 500 22.06 10.79 -25.45
CA ALA A 500 21.40 11.79 -26.30
C ALA A 500 21.98 11.80 -27.73
N ALA A 501 23.31 11.80 -27.87
CA ALA A 501 23.98 11.74 -29.17
C ALA A 501 23.75 10.43 -29.93
N GLY A 502 23.44 9.33 -29.23
CA GLY A 502 23.10 8.06 -29.85
C GLY A 502 21.68 8.00 -30.42
N ILE A 503 20.76 8.80 -29.86
CA ILE A 503 19.33 8.76 -30.19
C ILE A 503 18.80 10.02 -30.89
N GLU A 504 19.57 11.10 -31.01
CA GLU A 504 19.11 12.35 -31.63
C GLU A 504 18.56 12.17 -33.05
N GLY A 505 19.10 11.21 -33.81
CA GLY A 505 18.64 10.88 -35.16
C GLY A 505 17.28 10.16 -35.24
N LEU A 506 16.76 9.66 -34.11
CA LEU A 506 15.50 8.90 -34.06
C LEU A 506 14.26 9.80 -34.05
N TYR A 507 14.39 11.08 -33.66
CA TYR A 507 13.26 11.96 -33.40
C TYR A 507 13.16 13.08 -34.45
N PRO A 508 12.23 13.00 -35.43
CA PRO A 508 12.17 13.93 -36.56
C PRO A 508 11.81 15.38 -36.18
N ASN A 509 11.22 15.60 -35.00
CA ASN A 509 10.79 16.92 -34.52
C ASN A 509 11.68 17.48 -33.39
N ASP A 510 12.83 16.84 -33.11
CA ASP A 510 13.72 17.12 -31.97
C ASP A 510 12.99 17.08 -30.61
N LEU A 511 13.16 15.98 -29.89
CA LEU A 511 12.41 15.67 -28.67
C LEU A 511 12.75 16.65 -27.53
N ALA A 512 11.74 17.36 -26.99
CA ALA A 512 11.87 18.16 -25.78
C ALA A 512 12.06 17.25 -24.55
N LEU A 513 13.06 17.54 -23.72
CA LEU A 513 13.40 16.71 -22.54
C LEU A 513 12.70 17.17 -21.25
N SER A 514 12.47 18.47 -21.09
CA SER A 514 11.73 19.04 -19.96
C SER A 514 11.11 20.38 -20.34
N TYR A 515 10.26 20.87 -19.44
CA TYR A 515 9.54 22.13 -19.59
C TYR A 515 9.68 22.99 -18.34
N ASP A 516 9.86 24.29 -18.55
CA ASP A 516 9.88 25.26 -17.48
C ASP A 516 8.54 25.25 -16.72
N ARG A 517 8.63 25.06 -15.41
CA ARG A 517 7.45 24.86 -14.55
C ARG A 517 6.48 26.05 -14.53
N TYR A 518 6.93 27.26 -14.87
CA TYR A 518 6.13 28.48 -14.83
C TYR A 518 5.49 28.81 -16.19
N THR A 519 6.24 28.63 -17.27
CA THR A 519 5.86 29.07 -18.62
C THR A 519 5.48 27.92 -19.55
N GLY A 520 5.92 26.69 -19.25
CA GLY A 520 5.79 25.53 -20.13
C GLY A 520 6.69 25.58 -21.36
N ALA A 521 7.67 26.51 -21.41
CA ALA A 521 8.65 26.55 -22.47
C ALA A 521 9.60 25.34 -22.38
N VAL A 522 10.07 24.83 -23.53
CA VAL A 522 11.07 23.76 -23.56
C VAL A 522 12.39 24.27 -22.95
N ASP A 523 12.93 23.54 -21.98
CA ASP A 523 14.22 23.90 -21.37
C ASP A 523 15.41 23.41 -22.18
N LEU A 524 15.30 22.18 -22.68
CA LEU A 524 16.34 21.49 -23.44
C LEU A 524 15.71 20.42 -24.33
N THR A 525 16.29 20.20 -25.49
CA THR A 525 15.98 19.09 -26.41
C THR A 525 17.05 18.01 -26.39
N VAL A 526 16.75 16.83 -26.95
CA VAL A 526 17.71 15.75 -27.16
C VAL A 526 18.91 16.23 -27.99
N SER A 527 18.70 16.96 -29.09
CA SER A 527 19.79 17.43 -29.95
C SER A 527 20.65 18.48 -29.24
N GLU A 528 20.04 19.37 -28.45
CA GLU A 528 20.79 20.35 -27.66
C GLU A 528 21.61 19.69 -26.54
N LEU A 529 21.10 18.63 -25.92
CA LEU A 529 21.87 17.83 -24.96
C LEU A 529 23.02 17.10 -25.66
N ALA A 530 22.77 16.48 -26.81
CA ALA A 530 23.79 15.82 -27.62
C ALA A 530 24.94 16.76 -28.02
N ALA A 531 24.66 18.05 -28.21
CA ALA A 531 25.67 19.07 -28.50
C ALA A 531 26.46 19.57 -27.26
N LYS A 532 26.09 19.17 -26.03
CA LYS A 532 26.82 19.54 -24.80
C LYS A 532 28.16 18.80 -24.69
N PRO A 533 29.06 19.23 -23.79
CA PRO A 533 30.27 18.46 -23.47
C PRO A 533 29.95 17.05 -22.95
N ALA A 534 30.80 16.08 -23.27
CA ALA A 534 30.70 14.70 -22.75
C ALA A 534 30.63 14.66 -21.22
N GLY A 535 29.87 13.71 -20.68
CA GLY A 535 29.56 13.58 -19.25
C GLY A 535 28.47 14.53 -18.73
N THR A 536 27.93 15.43 -19.58
CA THR A 536 26.76 16.24 -19.20
C THR A 536 25.55 15.34 -18.98
N LYS A 537 24.77 15.61 -17.93
CA LYS A 537 23.53 14.91 -17.60
C LYS A 537 22.40 15.93 -17.52
N PHE A 538 21.19 15.52 -17.88
CA PHE A 538 20.01 16.38 -17.81
C PHE A 538 18.80 15.60 -17.29
N GLU A 539 18.05 16.21 -16.37
CA GLU A 539 16.86 15.60 -15.76
C GLU A 539 15.71 15.58 -16.75
N THR A 540 14.99 14.47 -16.83
CA THR A 540 13.84 14.33 -17.72
C THR A 540 12.86 13.29 -17.20
N PHE A 541 11.58 13.48 -17.51
CA PHE A 541 10.50 12.55 -17.17
C PHE A 541 10.21 11.54 -18.30
N HIS A 542 11.01 11.52 -19.36
CA HIS A 542 10.98 10.49 -20.40
C HIS A 542 11.45 9.14 -19.84
N PHE A 543 10.54 8.48 -19.14
CA PHE A 543 10.73 7.28 -18.33
C PHE A 543 11.55 6.19 -19.04
N VAL A 544 11.23 5.92 -20.30
CA VAL A 544 11.88 4.86 -21.09
C VAL A 544 13.20 5.29 -21.71
N LEU A 545 13.54 6.59 -21.68
CA LEU A 545 14.82 7.11 -22.18
C LEU A 545 15.87 7.22 -21.08
N ASN A 546 15.44 7.32 -19.82
CA ASN A 546 16.31 7.50 -18.66
C ASN A 546 17.42 6.44 -18.59
N ASN A 547 18.67 6.89 -18.57
CA ASN A 547 19.85 6.04 -18.47
C ASN A 547 20.79 6.41 -17.32
N VAL A 548 20.48 7.46 -16.55
CA VAL A 548 21.25 7.88 -15.39
C VAL A 548 20.33 8.26 -14.24
N VAL A 549 20.75 7.97 -13.00
CA VAL A 549 20.17 8.57 -11.79
C VAL A 549 21.00 9.81 -11.45
N ILE A 550 20.40 11.00 -11.52
CA ILE A 550 21.08 12.29 -11.31
C ILE A 550 21.10 12.64 -9.82
N LYS A 551 19.99 12.37 -9.14
CA LYS A 551 19.78 12.65 -7.72
C LYS A 551 18.89 11.56 -7.14
N ASP A 552 19.21 11.11 -5.94
CA ASP A 552 18.31 10.31 -5.11
C ASP A 552 18.67 10.56 -3.66
N ASN A 553 17.86 11.39 -3.01
CA ASN A 553 18.02 11.73 -1.60
C ASN A 553 16.84 11.19 -0.79
N ARG A 554 16.27 10.06 -1.17
CA ARG A 554 15.21 9.38 -0.41
C ARG A 554 15.89 8.59 0.72
N ILE A 555 15.28 8.61 1.91
CA ILE A 555 15.92 8.12 3.14
C ILE A 555 16.03 6.58 3.08
N PRO A 556 17.23 5.97 3.22
CA PRO A 556 17.43 4.51 3.23
C PRO A 556 16.57 3.75 4.26
N PRO A 557 16.26 2.46 4.05
CA PRO A 557 15.66 1.61 5.08
C PRO A 557 16.67 1.19 6.14
N TYR A 558 16.17 0.68 7.27
CA TYR A 558 16.99 0.14 8.35
C TYR A 558 17.95 -0.93 7.85
N GLY A 559 19.25 -0.70 8.11
CA GLY A 559 20.30 -1.65 7.80
C GLY A 559 20.67 -1.74 6.32
N MET A 560 20.34 -0.73 5.49
CA MET A 560 20.72 -0.73 4.08
C MET A 560 22.24 -0.81 3.90
N ASP A 561 22.72 -1.93 3.37
CA ASP A 561 24.13 -2.22 3.12
C ASP A 561 24.58 -1.60 1.79
N TYR A 562 25.71 -0.89 1.82
CA TYR A 562 26.29 -0.18 0.69
C TYR A 562 26.62 -1.12 -0.47
N GLU A 563 27.31 -2.23 -0.22
CA GLU A 563 27.75 -3.12 -1.31
C GLU A 563 26.56 -3.82 -1.97
N THR A 564 25.57 -4.23 -1.16
CA THR A 564 24.33 -4.82 -1.67
C THR A 564 23.53 -3.79 -2.48
N ALA A 565 23.40 -2.56 -1.99
CA ALA A 565 22.74 -1.48 -2.72
C ALA A 565 23.47 -1.14 -4.03
N ARG A 566 24.81 -1.10 -4.01
CA ARG A 566 25.65 -0.87 -5.19
C ARG A 566 25.40 -1.95 -6.23
N LEU A 567 25.54 -3.23 -5.85
CA LEU A 567 25.31 -4.39 -6.73
C LEU A 567 23.87 -4.47 -7.27
N ARG A 568 22.92 -3.76 -6.67
CA ARG A 568 21.52 -3.73 -7.10
C ARG A 568 21.09 -2.42 -7.77
N ASN A 569 22.04 -1.54 -8.13
CA ASN A 569 21.75 -0.22 -8.70
C ASN A 569 20.76 0.61 -7.86
N ALA A 570 20.88 0.52 -6.53
CA ALA A 570 19.94 1.13 -5.58
C ALA A 570 20.62 2.13 -4.63
N LEU A 571 21.83 2.60 -4.93
CA LEU A 571 22.50 3.60 -4.08
C LEU A 571 21.72 4.92 -4.03
N PRO A 572 21.75 5.63 -2.91
CA PRO A 572 21.49 7.07 -2.89
C PRO A 572 22.46 7.80 -3.85
N VAL A 573 22.06 8.96 -4.37
CA VAL A 573 22.92 9.80 -5.23
C VAL A 573 22.97 11.23 -4.67
N PRO A 574 24.14 11.71 -4.18
CA PRO A 574 25.45 11.04 -4.19
C PRO A 574 25.53 9.84 -3.23
N ALA A 575 26.46 8.92 -3.49
CA ALA A 575 26.53 7.67 -2.74
C ALA A 575 26.90 7.85 -1.26
N ASP A 576 27.68 8.88 -0.91
CA ASP A 576 28.25 9.13 0.43
C ASP A 576 27.29 9.81 1.43
N GLN A 577 26.08 10.17 1.00
CA GLN A 577 25.06 10.72 1.89
C GLN A 577 24.55 9.67 2.90
N TYR A 578 23.83 10.12 3.94
CA TYR A 578 23.38 9.28 5.06
C TYR A 578 24.52 8.47 5.68
N ASN A 579 25.71 9.08 5.75
CA ASN A 579 26.95 8.49 6.24
C ASN A 579 27.42 7.22 5.50
N GLY A 580 26.92 6.94 4.29
CA GLY A 580 27.23 5.71 3.57
C GLY A 580 28.27 5.87 2.48
N ALA A 581 29.55 6.01 2.83
CA ALA A 581 30.64 5.85 1.83
C ALA A 581 31.15 4.39 1.73
N SER A 582 30.76 3.56 2.70
CA SER A 582 30.99 2.12 2.82
C SER A 582 30.25 1.62 4.08
N GLY A 583 29.80 0.37 4.11
CA GLY A 583 29.08 -0.18 5.27
C GLY A 583 27.58 0.07 5.22
N THR A 584 26.97 0.53 6.31
CA THR A 584 25.51 0.66 6.44
C THR A 584 25.07 2.11 6.44
N TYR A 585 24.04 2.43 5.65
CA TYR A 585 23.42 3.76 5.61
C TYR A 585 22.58 4.06 6.85
N ASP A 586 22.51 5.33 7.23
CA ASP A 586 21.53 5.79 8.20
C ASP A 586 20.10 5.70 7.62
N TYR A 587 19.19 5.14 8.40
CA TYR A 587 17.76 5.03 8.06
C TYR A 587 16.96 6.29 8.41
N PHE A 588 17.66 7.39 8.60
CA PHE A 588 17.09 8.67 8.98
C PHE A 588 17.89 9.81 8.36
N ASP A 589 17.26 10.97 8.27
CA ASP A 589 17.93 12.23 7.97
C ASP A 589 17.89 13.14 9.20
N THR A 590 18.95 13.91 9.43
CA THR A 590 18.98 14.96 10.46
C THR A 590 19.10 16.30 9.78
N VAL A 591 18.01 17.06 9.78
CA VAL A 591 17.91 18.34 9.09
C VAL A 591 18.17 19.46 10.08
N ALA A 592 19.14 20.32 9.76
CA ALA A 592 19.39 21.54 10.51
C ALA A 592 18.23 22.53 10.33
N LEU A 593 17.71 23.05 11.43
CA LEU A 593 16.65 24.04 11.47
C LEU A 593 17.26 25.45 11.42
N ASN A 594 16.68 26.34 10.61
CA ASN A 594 17.18 27.70 10.40
C ASN A 594 16.17 28.77 10.90
N PRO A 595 16.01 28.98 12.21
CA PRO A 595 15.04 29.94 12.74
C PRO A 595 15.30 31.37 12.24
N PRO A 596 14.30 32.08 11.67
CA PRO A 596 14.45 33.50 11.37
C PRO A 596 14.56 34.33 12.65
N THR A 597 15.10 35.55 12.54
CA THR A 597 15.22 36.46 13.69
C THR A 597 13.86 36.70 14.35
N GLY A 598 13.80 36.52 15.67
CA GLY A 598 12.56 36.68 16.44
C GLY A 598 11.69 35.43 16.54
N ALA A 599 12.04 34.33 15.86
CA ALA A 599 11.34 33.07 16.03
C ALA A 599 11.62 32.45 17.41
N THR A 600 10.57 32.03 18.10
CA THR A 600 10.63 31.33 19.39
C THR A 600 10.04 29.93 19.32
N SER A 601 9.23 29.64 18.30
CA SER A 601 8.69 28.33 18.02
C SER A 601 8.52 28.07 16.52
N ALA A 602 8.31 26.81 16.15
CA ALA A 602 7.88 26.41 14.83
C ALA A 602 7.03 25.13 14.86
N THR A 603 6.06 25.04 13.95
CA THR A 603 5.41 23.78 13.58
C THR A 603 6.15 23.18 12.39
N ILE A 604 6.53 21.91 12.48
CA ILE A 604 7.25 21.18 11.44
C ILE A 604 6.37 20.01 11.00
N GLU A 605 6.07 19.94 9.70
CA GLU A 605 5.21 18.92 9.09
C GLU A 605 5.99 18.20 7.98
N LEU A 606 5.94 16.86 7.99
CA LEU A 606 6.42 16.03 6.89
C LEU A 606 5.26 15.82 5.92
N LEU A 607 5.34 16.43 4.75
CA LEU A 607 4.32 16.39 3.72
C LEU A 607 4.66 15.33 2.67
N TYR A 608 3.64 14.68 2.12
CA TYR A 608 3.74 13.78 0.97
C TYR A 608 2.77 14.17 -0.14
N GLN A 609 3.29 14.26 -1.36
CA GLN A 609 2.51 14.49 -2.57
C GLN A 609 2.62 13.29 -3.52
N PRO A 610 1.49 12.70 -3.95
CA PRO A 610 1.50 11.52 -4.79
C PRO A 610 1.88 11.81 -6.24
N THR A 611 1.67 13.03 -6.75
CA THR A 611 2.14 13.47 -8.08
C THR A 611 2.32 14.99 -8.12
N SER A 612 3.37 15.46 -8.79
CA SER A 612 3.77 16.87 -8.83
C SER A 612 3.17 17.61 -10.03
N TRP A 613 3.11 18.95 -9.93
CA TRP A 613 2.75 19.79 -11.08
C TRP A 613 3.69 19.57 -12.26
N GLU A 614 5.00 19.48 -12.02
CA GLU A 614 6.00 19.34 -13.07
C GLU A 614 5.78 18.08 -13.91
N TYR A 615 5.38 16.98 -13.25
CA TYR A 615 5.06 15.74 -13.95
C TYR A 615 3.74 15.81 -14.72
N ILE A 616 2.70 16.41 -14.13
CA ILE A 616 1.41 16.61 -14.83
C ILE A 616 1.59 17.50 -16.06
N GLN A 617 2.34 18.59 -15.94
CA GLN A 617 2.67 19.48 -17.06
C GLN A 617 3.42 18.72 -18.16
N PHE A 618 4.41 17.91 -17.78
CA PHE A 618 5.16 17.08 -18.71
C PHE A 618 4.26 16.10 -19.47
N LEU A 619 3.40 15.35 -18.77
CA LEU A 619 2.50 14.37 -19.39
C LEU A 619 1.54 14.98 -20.43
N VAL A 620 1.20 16.26 -20.27
CA VAL A 620 0.39 17.00 -21.24
C VAL A 620 1.23 17.47 -22.41
N LEU A 621 2.36 18.14 -22.13
CA LEU A 621 3.15 18.81 -23.16
C LEU A 621 3.96 17.83 -24.03
N ALA A 622 4.37 16.70 -23.46
CA ALA A 622 5.11 15.64 -24.18
C ALA A 622 4.19 14.69 -24.97
N ASN A 623 2.87 14.75 -24.80
CA ASN A 623 1.94 13.94 -25.58
C ASN A 623 1.67 14.60 -26.95
N ASN A 624 1.99 13.90 -28.04
CA ASN A 624 1.88 14.38 -29.42
C ASN A 624 0.43 14.36 -29.95
N GLY A 625 -0.55 13.99 -29.12
CA GLY A 625 -1.95 14.01 -29.48
C GLY A 625 -2.37 12.78 -30.30
N THR A 626 -3.48 12.90 -31.01
CA THR A 626 -4.15 11.76 -31.67
C THR A 626 -3.72 11.49 -33.10
N ASP A 627 -2.96 12.39 -33.74
CA ASP A 627 -2.63 12.30 -35.17
C ASP A 627 -1.31 11.54 -35.38
N PRO A 628 -1.34 10.31 -35.93
CA PRO A 628 -0.12 9.54 -36.17
C PRO A 628 0.81 10.19 -37.19
N ALA A 629 0.29 11.06 -38.07
CA ALA A 629 1.14 11.81 -39.00
C ALA A 629 2.03 12.85 -38.30
N GLN A 630 1.71 13.19 -37.04
CA GLN A 630 2.45 14.12 -36.19
C GLN A 630 3.22 13.40 -35.08
N GLY A 631 3.29 12.06 -35.11
CA GLY A 631 3.91 11.25 -34.06
C GLY A 631 3.01 10.99 -32.85
N GLY A 632 1.70 11.22 -32.99
CA GLY A 632 0.68 10.92 -31.98
C GLY A 632 0.09 9.52 -32.07
N ASN A 633 -0.75 9.15 -31.12
CA ASN A 633 -1.43 7.85 -31.07
C ASN A 633 -2.96 8.05 -30.96
N ALA A 634 -3.74 7.42 -31.86
CA ALA A 634 -5.19 7.60 -31.88
C ALA A 634 -5.90 7.05 -30.62
N PHE A 635 -5.32 6.04 -29.97
CA PHE A 635 -5.80 5.48 -28.72
C PHE A 635 -5.33 6.31 -27.52
N LEU A 636 -4.03 6.63 -27.42
CA LEU A 636 -3.43 7.26 -26.22
C LEU A 636 -3.33 8.80 -26.27
N GLY A 637 -3.61 9.42 -27.42
CA GLY A 637 -3.32 10.83 -27.68
C GLY A 637 -4.07 11.85 -26.82
N MET A 638 -5.12 11.43 -26.12
CA MET A 638 -5.88 12.31 -25.20
C MET A 638 -5.50 12.11 -23.73
N GLU A 639 -4.69 11.10 -23.40
CA GLU A 639 -4.47 10.69 -22.01
C GLU A 639 -3.75 11.77 -21.18
N GLY A 640 -2.86 12.56 -21.80
CA GLY A 640 -2.26 13.73 -21.14
C GLY A 640 -3.30 14.77 -20.73
N GLU A 641 -4.22 15.12 -21.64
CA GLU A 641 -5.31 16.07 -21.34
C GLU A 641 -6.28 15.52 -20.29
N TYR A 642 -6.65 14.23 -20.37
CA TYR A 642 -7.52 13.59 -19.37
C TYR A 642 -6.87 13.56 -17.99
N MET A 643 -5.56 13.34 -17.92
CA MET A 643 -4.81 13.36 -16.67
C MET A 643 -4.79 14.77 -16.05
N LEU A 644 -4.50 15.81 -16.84
CA LEU A 644 -4.56 17.21 -16.38
C LEU A 644 -5.96 17.59 -15.90
N GLU A 645 -6.98 17.21 -16.66
CA GLU A 645 -8.37 17.43 -16.30
C GLU A 645 -8.70 16.79 -14.94
N ALA A 646 -8.34 15.52 -14.73
CA ALA A 646 -8.56 14.84 -13.47
C ALA A 646 -7.81 15.52 -12.32
N TRP A 647 -6.57 15.94 -12.57
CA TRP A 647 -5.75 16.67 -11.60
C TRP A 647 -6.38 17.99 -11.17
N LEU A 648 -6.81 18.83 -12.12
CA LEU A 648 -7.53 20.08 -11.83
C LEU A 648 -8.87 19.86 -11.13
N ALA A 649 -9.57 18.78 -11.44
CA ALA A 649 -10.89 18.46 -10.87
C ALA A 649 -10.83 17.95 -9.43
N THR A 650 -9.69 17.39 -9.00
CA THR A 650 -9.57 16.63 -7.76
C THR A 650 -8.51 17.22 -6.82
N ASN A 651 -8.47 18.55 -6.76
CA ASN A 651 -7.63 19.31 -5.83
C ASN A 651 -6.12 19.12 -6.07
N MET A 652 -5.71 18.89 -7.32
CA MET A 652 -4.31 19.03 -7.75
C MET A 652 -3.32 18.16 -6.95
N ALA A 653 -3.78 17.00 -6.46
CA ALA A 653 -3.00 16.12 -5.60
C ALA A 653 -2.36 16.86 -4.39
N ALA A 654 -3.10 17.79 -3.78
CA ALA A 654 -2.63 18.56 -2.63
C ALA A 654 -2.06 17.65 -1.53
N PRO A 655 -0.91 17.99 -0.92
CA PRO A 655 -0.15 17.08 -0.07
C PRO A 655 -0.87 16.66 1.21
N TYR A 656 -0.48 15.50 1.71
CA TYR A 656 -0.95 14.94 2.97
C TYR A 656 0.14 15.04 4.05
N VAL A 657 -0.25 15.43 5.27
CA VAL A 657 0.65 15.48 6.43
C VAL A 657 0.87 14.07 6.97
N MET A 658 2.07 13.53 6.78
CA MET A 658 2.48 12.22 7.30
C MET A 658 2.75 12.25 8.80
N ALA A 659 3.45 13.29 9.25
CA ALA A 659 3.87 13.45 10.64
C ALA A 659 4.12 14.92 10.96
N SER A 660 3.95 15.29 12.23
CA SER A 660 4.19 16.66 12.71
C SER A 660 4.90 16.69 14.06
N THR A 661 5.64 17.77 14.30
CA THR A 661 6.33 18.04 15.56
C THR A 661 6.54 19.55 15.73
N THR A 662 7.07 19.97 16.88
CA THR A 662 7.29 21.39 17.21
C THR A 662 8.72 21.63 17.65
N TRP A 663 9.30 22.74 17.19
CA TRP A 663 10.57 23.27 17.69
C TRP A 663 10.34 24.51 18.55
N GLY A 664 11.23 24.73 19.52
CA GLY A 664 11.25 25.87 20.42
C GLY A 664 10.36 25.70 21.65
N SER A 665 10.24 26.77 22.43
CA SER A 665 9.23 26.85 23.48
C SER A 665 7.88 27.08 22.84
N ALA A 666 6.88 26.27 23.17
CA ALA A 666 5.49 26.60 22.86
C ALA A 666 5.23 28.08 23.23
N PRO A 667 4.38 28.81 22.48
CA PRO A 667 4.00 30.17 22.83
C PRO A 667 3.72 30.27 24.34
N PRO A 668 4.07 31.38 25.03
CA PRO A 668 3.81 31.51 26.46
C PRO A 668 2.38 31.03 26.72
N GLN A 669 2.26 30.04 27.62
CA GLN A 669 1.02 29.29 27.82
C GLN A 669 -0.16 30.25 27.71
N CYS A 670 -0.95 30.02 26.66
CA CYS A 670 -2.25 30.59 26.53
C CYS A 670 -2.93 30.45 27.89
N SER A 671 -3.42 31.53 28.48
CA SER A 671 -4.11 31.48 29.77
C SER A 671 -5.42 30.68 29.70
N LEU A 672 -5.77 30.17 28.50
CA LEU A 672 -6.85 29.24 28.32
C LEU A 672 -6.53 27.94 29.05
N THR A 673 -7.53 27.46 29.78
CA THR A 673 -7.43 26.20 30.49
C THR A 673 -7.54 25.07 29.48
N ALA A 674 -6.69 24.05 29.63
CA ALA A 674 -6.78 22.85 28.81
C ALA A 674 -8.09 22.12 29.14
N PRO A 675 -8.89 21.74 28.13
CA PRO A 675 -10.06 20.92 28.38
C PRO A 675 -9.63 19.55 28.91
N THR A 676 -10.51 18.88 29.66
CA THR A 676 -10.35 17.47 30.01
C THR A 676 -11.11 16.64 28.99
N LEU A 677 -10.42 15.70 28.32
CA LEU A 677 -11.06 14.76 27.41
C LEU A 677 -11.77 13.69 28.24
N GLU A 678 -13.08 13.79 28.34
CA GLU A 678 -13.91 12.98 29.24
C GLU A 678 -14.22 11.61 28.66
N SER A 679 -14.35 11.50 27.33
CA SER A 679 -14.62 10.24 26.65
C SER A 679 -14.07 10.22 25.23
N ALA A 680 -13.66 9.01 24.82
CA ALA A 680 -13.48 8.62 23.43
C ALA A 680 -14.28 7.33 23.22
N THR A 681 -15.50 7.48 22.73
CA THR A 681 -16.44 6.38 22.56
C THR A 681 -16.35 5.86 21.13
N PRO A 682 -15.90 4.61 20.91
CA PRO A 682 -15.82 4.06 19.57
C PRO A 682 -17.22 3.85 18.98
N GLY A 683 -17.37 4.19 17.70
CA GLY A 683 -18.50 3.87 16.84
C GLY A 683 -18.03 3.20 15.55
N ASN A 684 -18.91 3.00 14.58
CA ASN A 684 -18.52 2.42 13.29
C ASN A 684 -17.73 3.40 12.43
N ALA A 685 -16.47 3.08 12.13
CA ALA A 685 -15.56 3.94 11.39
C ALA A 685 -15.49 5.34 12.00
N GLU A 686 -15.75 5.45 13.30
CA GLU A 686 -15.84 6.71 14.00
C GLU A 686 -15.44 6.59 15.47
N VAL A 687 -15.05 7.70 16.06
CA VAL A 687 -14.91 7.86 17.51
C VAL A 687 -15.61 9.15 17.90
N SER A 688 -16.59 9.04 18.80
CA SER A 688 -17.24 10.19 19.41
C SER A 688 -16.49 10.64 20.64
N LEU A 689 -16.02 11.88 20.62
CA LEU A 689 -15.25 12.53 21.67
C LEU A 689 -16.13 13.53 22.42
N ASN A 690 -15.97 13.61 23.74
CA ASN A 690 -16.55 14.68 24.57
C ASN A 690 -15.51 15.20 25.56
N TRP A 691 -15.54 16.51 25.84
CA TRP A 691 -14.59 17.17 26.73
C TRP A 691 -15.22 18.33 27.51
N THR A 692 -14.51 18.81 28.54
CA THR A 692 -14.97 19.93 29.37
C THR A 692 -15.03 21.25 28.59
N ALA A 693 -16.03 22.07 28.92
CA ALA A 693 -16.16 23.41 28.36
C ALA A 693 -15.16 24.39 28.99
N GLU A 694 -14.32 24.98 28.16
CA GLU A 694 -13.37 26.05 28.41
C GLU A 694 -13.71 27.31 27.58
N THR A 695 -12.91 28.37 27.70
CA THR A 695 -13.09 29.62 26.93
C THR A 695 -12.51 29.48 25.52
N GLY A 696 -13.26 29.85 24.49
CA GLY A 696 -12.82 29.80 23.09
C GLY A 696 -13.37 28.60 22.31
N GLY A 697 -12.83 28.38 21.10
CA GLY A 697 -13.09 27.19 20.30
C GLY A 697 -12.19 26.01 20.66
N TYR A 698 -12.30 24.87 19.98
CA TYR A 698 -11.45 23.69 20.22
C TYR A 698 -10.82 23.12 18.95
N LYS A 699 -9.66 22.50 19.15
CA LYS A 699 -8.96 21.69 18.14
C LYS A 699 -8.77 20.27 18.64
N VAL A 700 -9.05 19.31 17.77
CA VAL A 700 -8.92 17.88 18.03
C VAL A 700 -7.67 17.35 17.35
N TYR A 701 -6.87 16.54 18.05
CA TYR A 701 -5.65 15.95 17.55
C TYR A 701 -5.61 14.45 17.74
N TYR A 702 -4.98 13.71 16.81
CA TYR A 702 -4.47 12.38 17.10
C TYR A 702 -3.20 12.48 17.95
N ASP A 703 -3.00 11.47 18.81
CA ASP A 703 -1.72 11.16 19.45
C ASP A 703 -1.12 9.90 18.82
N GLN A 704 -0.07 10.06 18.03
CA GLN A 704 0.64 8.96 17.38
C GLN A 704 2.02 8.80 18.00
N ALA A 705 2.17 7.81 18.88
CA ALA A 705 3.44 7.55 19.59
C ALA A 705 4.02 8.81 20.26
N GLY A 706 3.17 9.61 20.90
CA GLY A 706 3.54 10.85 21.58
C GLY A 706 3.62 12.11 20.70
N LYS A 707 3.15 12.05 19.44
CA LYS A 707 3.14 13.19 18.49
C LYS A 707 1.71 13.64 18.18
N SER A 708 1.50 14.96 18.07
CA SER A 708 0.18 15.57 17.82
C SER A 708 -0.06 15.81 16.33
N GLN A 709 -1.12 15.23 15.74
CA GLN A 709 -1.59 15.51 14.37
C GLN A 709 -2.97 16.17 14.44
N LEU A 710 -3.16 17.33 13.80
CA LEU A 710 -4.45 18.04 13.82
C LEU A 710 -5.50 17.25 13.01
N VAL A 711 -6.67 17.01 13.62
CA VAL A 711 -7.82 16.32 13.02
C VAL A 711 -8.86 17.33 12.55
N ALA A 712 -9.30 18.24 13.44
CA ALA A 712 -10.34 19.21 13.14
C ALA A 712 -10.27 20.45 14.05
N GLU A 713 -10.75 21.59 13.54
CA GLU A 713 -11.14 22.75 14.35
C GLU A 713 -12.68 22.79 14.43
N VAL A 714 -13.24 22.76 15.64
CA VAL A 714 -14.69 22.50 15.84
C VAL A 714 -15.45 23.70 16.41
N GLY A 715 -14.84 24.89 16.41
CA GLY A 715 -15.41 26.07 17.04
C GLY A 715 -15.69 25.82 18.53
N GLU A 716 -16.76 26.39 19.09
CA GLU A 716 -17.10 26.25 20.52
C GLU A 716 -17.77 24.90 20.89
N ALA A 717 -17.83 23.94 19.96
CA ALA A 717 -18.42 22.62 20.24
C ALA A 717 -17.54 21.84 21.24
N THR A 718 -18.16 21.24 22.27
CA THR A 718 -17.47 20.43 23.30
C THR A 718 -17.51 18.94 23.02
N SER A 719 -17.83 18.58 21.79
CA SER A 719 -17.91 17.21 21.31
C SER A 719 -17.56 17.17 19.83
N PHE A 720 -16.92 16.10 19.40
CA PHE A 720 -16.60 15.86 18.00
C PHE A 720 -16.68 14.38 17.70
N THR A 721 -17.33 14.02 16.61
CA THR A 721 -17.29 12.66 16.09
C THR A 721 -16.32 12.65 14.94
N ASP A 722 -15.16 12.02 15.17
CA ASP A 722 -14.21 11.74 14.11
C ASP A 722 -14.73 10.57 13.29
N THR A 723 -14.82 10.71 11.97
CA THR A 723 -15.49 9.74 11.08
C THR A 723 -14.58 9.36 9.91
N GLY A 724 -14.83 8.21 9.28
CA GLY A 724 -13.96 7.69 8.22
C GLY A 724 -12.70 7.01 8.74
N LEU A 725 -12.76 6.47 9.96
CA LEU A 725 -11.66 5.76 10.60
C LEU A 725 -11.61 4.29 10.19
N THR A 726 -10.42 3.71 10.24
CA THR A 726 -10.21 2.28 10.03
C THR A 726 -10.62 1.53 11.30
N ASN A 727 -11.62 0.68 11.16
CA ASN A 727 -12.06 -0.16 12.28
C ASN A 727 -10.99 -1.18 12.67
N GLY A 728 -10.85 -1.44 13.96
CA GLY A 728 -9.77 -2.27 14.50
C GLY A 728 -8.41 -1.55 14.65
N SER A 729 -8.24 -0.36 14.06
CA SER A 729 -7.06 0.48 14.29
C SER A 729 -7.26 1.33 15.55
N GLN A 730 -6.27 1.40 16.44
CA GLN A 730 -6.36 2.26 17.63
C GLN A 730 -6.10 3.72 17.25
N TYR A 731 -7.01 4.60 17.65
CA TYR A 731 -6.86 6.05 17.54
C TYR A 731 -6.83 6.65 18.93
N CYS A 732 -5.74 7.33 19.24
CA CYS A 732 -5.59 8.09 20.46
C CYS A 732 -5.84 9.57 20.16
N TYR A 733 -6.57 10.25 21.03
CA TYR A 733 -6.98 11.64 20.85
C TYR A 733 -6.54 12.50 22.02
N LYS A 734 -6.32 13.79 21.72
CA LYS A 734 -6.21 14.87 22.69
C LYS A 734 -6.80 16.15 22.11
N VAL A 735 -7.25 17.05 22.97
CA VAL A 735 -7.99 18.26 22.61
C VAL A 735 -7.36 19.48 23.28
N SER A 736 -7.37 20.62 22.60
CA SER A 736 -6.99 21.94 23.14
C SER A 736 -8.12 22.94 22.94
N SER A 737 -8.16 24.00 23.75
CA SER A 737 -9.01 25.18 23.53
C SER A 737 -8.22 26.29 22.83
N TYR A 738 -8.86 27.14 22.03
CA TYR A 738 -8.19 28.21 21.27
C TYR A 738 -9.05 29.47 21.11
N THR A 739 -8.39 30.61 20.92
CA THR A 739 -8.97 31.88 20.46
C THR A 739 -8.21 32.34 19.21
N ALA A 740 -8.58 33.50 18.64
CA ALA A 740 -7.81 34.09 17.54
C ALA A 740 -6.34 34.33 17.90
N ASP A 741 -6.03 34.50 19.19
CA ASP A 741 -4.72 34.95 19.66
C ASP A 741 -3.88 33.85 20.35
N CYS A 742 -4.47 32.71 20.78
CA CYS A 742 -3.70 31.63 21.42
C CYS A 742 -4.45 30.28 21.51
N GLU A 743 -3.71 29.19 21.80
CA GLU A 743 -4.22 27.82 22.03
C GLU A 743 -3.65 27.23 23.34
N SER A 744 -4.48 26.53 24.13
CA SER A 744 -4.14 25.96 25.44
C SER A 744 -3.18 24.76 25.35
N GLU A 745 -2.70 24.31 26.52
CA GLU A 745 -2.16 22.95 26.70
C GLU A 745 -3.16 21.87 26.23
N PHE A 746 -2.66 20.67 25.92
CA PHE A 746 -3.51 19.53 25.57
C PHE A 746 -4.19 18.91 26.78
N SER A 747 -5.36 18.33 26.55
CA SER A 747 -6.05 17.43 27.45
C SER A 747 -5.22 16.17 27.79
N ASN A 748 -5.73 15.36 28.71
CA ASN A 748 -5.37 13.94 28.79
C ASN A 748 -5.62 13.24 27.44
N ILE A 749 -4.89 12.14 27.20
CA ILE A 749 -5.08 11.31 26.02
C ILE A 749 -6.11 10.22 26.33
N LEU A 750 -7.08 10.03 25.44
CA LEU A 750 -7.95 8.85 25.44
C LEU A 750 -7.88 8.16 24.08
N CYS A 751 -7.80 6.84 24.10
CA CYS A 751 -7.77 6.03 22.89
C CYS A 751 -9.06 5.25 22.73
N ALA A 752 -9.48 5.09 21.48
CA ALA A 752 -10.58 4.23 21.09
C ALA A 752 -10.19 3.47 19.82
N VAL A 753 -10.67 2.24 19.72
CA VAL A 753 -10.56 1.44 18.51
C VAL A 753 -11.93 1.48 17.85
N PRO A 754 -12.11 2.20 16.73
CA PRO A 754 -13.37 2.25 16.00
C PRO A 754 -13.86 0.84 15.74
N ASN A 755 -15.15 0.67 16.00
CA ASN A 755 -15.79 -0.62 15.92
C ASN A 755 -15.97 -0.95 14.45
N ASN A 756 -15.67 -2.18 14.03
CA ASN A 756 -16.17 -2.67 12.73
C ASN A 756 -17.66 -2.35 12.60
N PRO A 757 -18.21 -2.19 11.38
CA PRO A 757 -19.63 -1.93 11.22
C PRO A 757 -20.44 -2.89 12.08
N GLY A 758 -21.02 -2.36 13.17
CA GLY A 758 -21.97 -3.08 14.02
C GLY A 758 -21.53 -3.72 15.35
N GLN A 759 -20.34 -3.55 15.92
CA GLN A 759 -20.16 -3.98 17.34
C GLN A 759 -20.68 -2.88 18.30
N ASN A 760 -21.59 -3.10 19.25
CA ASN A 760 -21.76 -4.26 20.14
C ASN A 760 -23.25 -4.52 20.48
N ASN A 761 -23.81 -5.64 20.03
CA ASN A 761 -24.97 -6.26 20.65
C ASN A 761 -24.83 -7.80 20.53
N LEU A 762 -25.42 -8.53 21.49
CA LEU A 762 -25.35 -10.00 21.57
C LEU A 762 -26.73 -10.58 21.25
N GLU A 763 -26.87 -11.30 20.13
CA GLU A 763 -28.09 -12.07 19.86
C GLU A 763 -28.02 -13.42 20.59
N ALA A 764 -28.95 -13.67 21.50
CA ALA A 764 -29.11 -14.95 22.17
C ALA A 764 -30.34 -15.71 21.62
N ILE A 765 -30.15 -16.69 20.75
CA ILE A 765 -31.25 -17.51 20.24
C ILE A 765 -31.54 -18.65 21.22
N LEU A 766 -32.77 -18.74 21.73
CA LEU A 766 -33.18 -19.78 22.67
C LEU A 766 -33.92 -20.95 22.00
N ALA A 767 -33.58 -22.17 22.42
CA ALA A 767 -34.34 -23.38 22.13
C ALA A 767 -34.48 -24.25 23.38
N THR A 768 -35.62 -24.94 23.53
CA THR A 768 -35.78 -25.99 24.55
C THR A 768 -35.64 -27.37 23.92
N GLY A 769 -35.11 -28.32 24.67
CA GLY A 769 -34.98 -29.70 24.22
C GLY A 769 -34.61 -30.66 25.33
N ARG A 770 -34.33 -31.90 24.93
CA ARG A 770 -33.83 -32.96 25.81
C ARG A 770 -32.79 -33.81 25.08
N TYR A 771 -31.94 -34.46 25.86
CA TYR A 771 -30.96 -35.41 25.32
C TYR A 771 -31.58 -36.79 25.16
N GLU A 772 -31.63 -37.28 23.93
CA GLU A 772 -32.07 -38.64 23.63
C GLU A 772 -30.84 -39.52 23.38
N THR A 773 -30.83 -40.70 24.01
CA THR A 773 -29.77 -41.69 23.84
C THR A 773 -30.22 -42.76 22.86
N THR A 774 -29.48 -42.96 21.77
CA THR A 774 -29.66 -44.09 20.85
C THR A 774 -28.45 -45.03 20.92
N GLY A 775 -28.66 -46.31 20.59
CA GLY A 775 -27.61 -47.34 20.67
C GLY A 775 -27.36 -47.91 22.08
N LYS A 776 -26.38 -48.82 22.21
CA LYS A 776 -25.98 -49.45 23.50
C LYS A 776 -24.47 -49.64 23.54
N GLY A 777 -23.85 -49.46 24.70
CA GLY A 777 -22.41 -49.68 24.88
C GLY A 777 -21.56 -48.69 24.07
N LYS A 778 -20.62 -49.19 23.25
CA LYS A 778 -19.69 -48.35 22.46
C LYS A 778 -20.33 -47.61 21.27
N THR A 779 -21.57 -47.94 20.90
CA THR A 779 -22.33 -47.23 19.85
C THR A 779 -23.37 -46.26 20.43
N LYS A 780 -23.25 -45.92 21.71
CA LYS A 780 -24.12 -44.97 22.39
C LYS A 780 -23.89 -43.57 21.80
N VAL A 781 -24.92 -43.01 21.17
CA VAL A 781 -24.94 -41.62 20.70
C VAL A 781 -25.97 -40.86 21.54
N ILE A 782 -25.54 -39.71 22.07
CA ILE A 782 -26.41 -38.80 22.83
C ILE A 782 -26.64 -37.59 21.93
N THR A 783 -27.89 -37.32 21.56
CA THR A 783 -28.26 -36.24 20.64
C THR A 783 -29.24 -35.31 21.32
N PHE A 784 -29.01 -34.01 21.20
CA PHE A 784 -29.98 -33.01 21.63
C PHE A 784 -31.13 -32.97 20.62
N VAL A 785 -32.35 -33.16 21.10
CA VAL A 785 -33.57 -33.08 20.30
C VAL A 785 -34.39 -31.90 20.79
N THR A 786 -34.61 -30.93 19.90
CA THR A 786 -35.46 -29.76 20.18
C THR A 786 -36.90 -30.20 20.38
N THR A 787 -37.49 -29.84 21.53
CA THR A 787 -38.90 -30.08 21.84
C THR A 787 -39.41 -28.98 22.78
N THR A 788 -40.69 -28.63 22.62
CA THR A 788 -41.40 -27.67 23.48
C THR A 788 -42.42 -28.35 24.39
N ILE A 789 -42.53 -29.68 24.35
CA ILE A 789 -43.46 -30.47 25.18
C ILE A 789 -42.66 -31.49 26.00
N PHE A 790 -42.91 -31.49 27.31
CA PHE A 790 -42.21 -32.30 28.30
C PHE A 790 -43.21 -32.94 29.27
N SER A 791 -42.88 -34.12 29.80
CA SER A 791 -43.66 -34.71 30.90
C SER A 791 -43.19 -34.18 32.25
N VAL A 792 -44.09 -34.06 33.22
CA VAL A 792 -43.68 -33.68 34.59
C VAL A 792 -42.70 -34.73 35.16
N GLY A 793 -41.50 -34.27 35.54
CA GLY A 793 -40.38 -35.11 35.95
C GLY A 793 -39.24 -35.20 34.93
N ASP A 794 -39.44 -34.69 33.71
CA ASP A 794 -38.38 -34.57 32.70
C ASP A 794 -37.40 -33.43 33.05
N GLY A 795 -36.16 -33.58 32.58
CA GLY A 795 -35.22 -32.46 32.50
C GLY A 795 -35.54 -31.60 31.28
N VAL A 796 -35.76 -30.31 31.49
CA VAL A 796 -35.95 -29.32 30.43
C VAL A 796 -34.62 -28.63 30.17
N THR A 797 -33.94 -28.95 29.07
CA THR A 797 -32.69 -28.28 28.70
C THR A 797 -33.01 -27.04 27.87
N VAL A 798 -32.53 -25.89 28.32
CA VAL A 798 -32.54 -24.63 27.57
C VAL A 798 -31.16 -24.46 26.95
N ARG A 799 -31.14 -24.32 25.62
CA ARG A 799 -29.96 -24.06 24.81
C ARG A 799 -30.01 -22.61 24.33
N ALA A 800 -28.97 -21.85 24.63
CA ALA A 800 -28.75 -20.50 24.11
C ALA A 800 -27.61 -20.56 23.08
N THR A 801 -27.86 -20.08 21.87
CA THR A 801 -26.83 -19.87 20.86
C THR A 801 -26.50 -18.40 20.82
N LEU A 802 -25.25 -18.06 21.12
CA LEU A 802 -24.78 -16.69 21.26
C LEU A 802 -24.05 -16.31 20.00
N LEU A 803 -24.60 -15.33 19.32
CA LEU A 803 -24.01 -14.75 18.13
C LEU A 803 -23.69 -13.29 18.41
N ASP A 804 -22.58 -12.82 17.85
CA ASP A 804 -22.34 -11.40 17.69
C ASP A 804 -23.39 -10.88 16.66
N GLU A 805 -24.23 -9.92 17.05
CA GLU A 805 -25.42 -9.50 16.27
C GLU A 805 -25.02 -8.91 14.90
N ALA A 806 -23.80 -8.35 14.77
CA ALA A 806 -23.35 -7.73 13.54
C ALA A 806 -22.63 -8.67 12.58
N THR A 807 -21.82 -9.57 13.12
CA THR A 807 -21.02 -10.50 12.31
C THR A 807 -21.72 -11.85 12.11
N GLY A 808 -22.73 -12.15 12.93
CA GLY A 808 -23.40 -13.46 12.97
C GLY A 808 -22.50 -14.57 13.50
N LEU A 809 -21.33 -14.23 14.07
CA LEU A 809 -20.33 -15.20 14.49
C LEU A 809 -20.60 -15.73 15.90
N PRO A 810 -20.30 -17.00 16.17
CA PRO A 810 -20.53 -17.54 17.49
C PRO A 810 -19.58 -16.96 18.54
N VAL A 811 -20.13 -16.65 19.72
CA VAL A 811 -19.37 -16.09 20.85
C VAL A 811 -19.02 -17.20 21.86
N PRO A 812 -17.77 -17.67 21.93
CA PRO A 812 -17.35 -18.67 22.90
C PRO A 812 -17.15 -18.08 24.30
N ASN A 813 -17.13 -18.94 25.32
CA ASN A 813 -16.87 -18.58 26.72
C ASN A 813 -17.84 -17.56 27.33
N ALA A 814 -19.05 -17.46 26.79
CA ALA A 814 -20.12 -16.64 27.32
C ALA A 814 -21.00 -17.43 28.31
N THR A 815 -21.64 -16.74 29.24
CA THR A 815 -22.67 -17.31 30.13
C THR A 815 -23.97 -16.55 30.00
N VAL A 816 -25.09 -17.26 30.13
CA VAL A 816 -26.44 -16.69 30.06
C VAL A 816 -27.21 -17.01 31.33
N ASN A 817 -27.87 -16.01 31.89
CA ASN A 817 -28.89 -16.20 32.92
C ASN A 817 -30.25 -16.41 32.25
N ILE A 818 -30.96 -17.47 32.65
CA ILE A 818 -32.27 -17.86 32.14
C ILE A 818 -33.27 -17.84 33.29
N ASP A 819 -34.31 -17.02 33.15
CA ASP A 819 -35.46 -16.98 34.03
C ASP A 819 -36.63 -17.76 33.42
N ILE A 820 -37.07 -18.80 34.11
CA ILE A 820 -38.25 -19.59 33.80
C ILE A 820 -39.44 -19.03 34.59
N THR A 821 -40.50 -18.66 33.87
CA THR A 821 -41.74 -18.13 34.43
C THR A 821 -42.94 -18.98 33.98
N GLY A 822 -43.99 -19.05 34.81
CA GLY A 822 -45.15 -19.90 34.57
C GLY A 822 -45.86 -20.26 35.88
N PRO A 823 -46.54 -21.42 35.97
CA PRO A 823 -47.13 -21.92 37.21
C PRO A 823 -46.13 -22.05 38.38
N GLN A 824 -44.83 -22.14 38.07
CA GLN A 824 -43.72 -22.07 39.02
C GLN A 824 -42.58 -21.25 38.40
N ALA A 825 -41.76 -20.58 39.19
CA ALA A 825 -40.60 -19.84 38.71
C ALA A 825 -39.28 -20.54 39.07
N ALA A 826 -38.26 -20.37 38.23
CA ALA A 826 -36.88 -20.80 38.48
C ALA A 826 -35.90 -19.87 37.74
N SER A 827 -34.70 -19.68 38.29
CA SER A 827 -33.62 -18.92 37.65
C SER A 827 -32.37 -19.80 37.57
N LEU A 828 -31.73 -19.84 36.41
CA LEU A 828 -30.66 -20.77 36.08
C LEU A 828 -29.54 -20.02 35.33
N THR A 829 -28.30 -20.46 35.45
CA THR A 829 -27.17 -19.93 34.68
C THR A 829 -26.57 -21.05 33.85
N THR A 830 -26.28 -20.78 32.58
CA THR A 830 -25.65 -21.75 31.67
C THR A 830 -24.20 -22.05 32.04
N GLY A 831 -23.70 -23.17 31.54
CA GLY A 831 -22.26 -23.34 31.35
C GLY A 831 -21.70 -22.32 30.35
N LEU A 832 -20.38 -22.30 30.19
CA LEU A 832 -19.71 -21.50 29.17
C LEU A 832 -20.15 -21.96 27.77
N SER A 833 -20.37 -21.01 26.86
CA SER A 833 -20.59 -21.34 25.46
C SER A 833 -19.34 -21.99 24.83
N ASP A 834 -19.56 -22.96 23.96
CA ASP A 834 -18.50 -23.61 23.19
C ASP A 834 -18.05 -22.76 21.98
N GLY A 835 -17.13 -23.29 21.17
CA GLY A 835 -16.63 -22.63 19.95
C GLY A 835 -17.70 -22.33 18.90
N ASN A 836 -18.92 -22.87 19.04
CA ASN A 836 -20.08 -22.58 18.19
C ASN A 836 -21.09 -21.68 18.91
N GLY A 837 -20.69 -21.00 19.99
CA GLY A 837 -21.53 -20.08 20.74
C GLY A 837 -22.64 -20.76 21.54
N VAL A 838 -22.61 -22.09 21.69
CA VAL A 838 -23.71 -22.83 22.33
C VAL A 838 -23.46 -22.96 23.83
N ALA A 839 -24.33 -22.34 24.64
CA ALA A 839 -24.38 -22.47 26.09
C ALA A 839 -25.68 -23.15 26.53
N GLU A 840 -25.61 -24.05 27.52
CA GLU A 840 -26.78 -24.81 27.97
C GLU A 840 -26.96 -24.82 29.47
N VAL A 841 -28.21 -24.95 29.90
CA VAL A 841 -28.60 -25.28 31.28
C VAL A 841 -29.81 -26.20 31.29
N THR A 842 -29.92 -27.09 32.27
CA THR A 842 -31.07 -27.99 32.40
C THR A 842 -31.83 -27.76 33.70
N TRP A 843 -33.12 -27.44 33.59
CA TRP A 843 -34.05 -27.40 34.71
C TRP A 843 -34.60 -28.80 35.00
N GLN A 844 -34.28 -29.36 36.17
CA GLN A 844 -34.79 -30.66 36.58
C GLN A 844 -36.17 -30.51 37.23
N THR A 845 -37.22 -30.94 36.53
CA THR A 845 -38.58 -30.92 37.10
C THR A 845 -38.81 -32.14 37.99
N GLN A 846 -39.74 -32.03 38.94
CA GLN A 846 -40.04 -33.12 39.89
C GLN A 846 -41.32 -33.85 39.48
N ALA A 847 -41.24 -35.17 39.30
CA ALA A 847 -42.41 -36.00 39.06
C ALA A 847 -43.36 -35.97 40.27
N PRO A 848 -44.69 -36.01 40.06
CA PRO A 848 -45.64 -36.17 41.15
C PRO A 848 -45.43 -37.53 41.84
N ASN A 849 -45.76 -37.61 43.13
CA ASN A 849 -45.68 -38.89 43.84
C ASN A 849 -46.74 -39.89 43.29
N ARG A 850 -46.68 -41.16 43.72
CA ARG A 850 -47.58 -42.24 43.26
C ARG A 850 -49.09 -41.97 43.48
N LYS A 851 -49.47 -40.92 44.23
CA LYS A 851 -50.85 -40.47 44.46
C LYS A 851 -51.22 -39.21 43.65
N GLY A 852 -50.36 -38.76 42.75
CA GLY A 852 -50.55 -37.54 41.97
C GLY A 852 -50.37 -36.24 42.78
N GLN A 853 -49.73 -36.30 43.94
CA GLN A 853 -49.53 -35.14 44.83
C GLN A 853 -48.05 -34.68 44.82
N GLY A 854 -47.83 -33.37 44.85
CA GLY A 854 -46.49 -32.77 44.73
C GLY A 854 -45.93 -32.81 43.30
N GLY A 855 -44.68 -32.41 43.11
CA GLY A 855 -44.04 -32.29 41.80
C GLY A 855 -44.11 -30.88 41.21
N THR A 856 -43.42 -30.65 40.09
CA THR A 856 -43.49 -29.39 39.34
C THR A 856 -44.89 -29.26 38.73
N THR A 857 -45.49 -28.07 38.82
CA THR A 857 -46.89 -27.87 38.41
C THR A 857 -47.02 -27.97 36.87
N PRO A 858 -47.91 -28.79 36.30
CA PRO A 858 -48.13 -28.81 34.85
C PRO A 858 -48.65 -27.45 34.33
N GLY A 859 -48.33 -27.11 33.09
CA GLY A 859 -48.80 -25.89 32.44
C GLY A 859 -47.81 -25.31 31.43
N ASN A 860 -48.10 -24.11 30.96
CA ASN A 860 -47.24 -23.38 30.01
C ASN A 860 -46.21 -22.55 30.77
N TYR A 861 -44.97 -22.64 30.33
CA TYR A 861 -43.82 -21.94 30.87
C TYR A 861 -43.12 -21.16 29.76
N THR A 862 -42.41 -20.10 30.16
CA THR A 862 -41.55 -19.30 29.29
C THR A 862 -40.17 -19.23 29.91
N ALA A 863 -39.14 -19.58 29.14
CA ALA A 863 -37.74 -19.32 29.47
C ALA A 863 -37.30 -18.02 28.79
N THR A 864 -36.67 -17.14 29.56
CA THR A 864 -36.28 -15.80 29.12
C THR A 864 -34.82 -15.54 29.49
N THR A 865 -34.00 -14.99 28.58
CA THR A 865 -32.66 -14.50 28.95
C THR A 865 -32.79 -13.27 29.84
N SER A 866 -32.06 -13.20 30.95
CA SER A 866 -32.08 -12.03 31.85
C SER A 866 -30.72 -11.37 32.06
N ASN A 867 -29.64 -12.02 31.60
CA ASN A 867 -28.31 -11.42 31.49
C ASN A 867 -27.45 -12.27 30.57
N VAL A 868 -26.51 -11.65 29.85
CA VAL A 868 -25.46 -12.33 29.10
C VAL A 868 -24.11 -11.74 29.50
N THR A 869 -23.13 -12.58 29.80
CA THR A 869 -21.78 -12.16 30.18
C THR A 869 -20.77 -12.82 29.26
N ALA A 870 -19.98 -12.03 28.52
CA ALA A 870 -18.87 -12.50 27.69
C ALA A 870 -17.72 -11.47 27.74
N SER A 871 -16.47 -11.96 27.78
CA SER A 871 -15.30 -11.09 27.83
C SER A 871 -15.14 -10.33 26.52
N GLY A 872 -15.05 -8.99 26.58
CA GLY A 872 -14.94 -8.14 25.40
C GLY A 872 -16.28 -7.80 24.72
N TYR A 873 -17.41 -8.22 25.28
CA TYR A 873 -18.75 -7.90 24.77
C TYR A 873 -19.59 -7.17 25.83
N ILE A 874 -20.51 -6.32 25.38
CA ILE A 874 -21.56 -5.71 26.20
C ILE A 874 -22.89 -6.30 25.75
N TRP A 875 -23.67 -6.85 26.69
CA TRP A 875 -25.02 -7.32 26.38
C TRP A 875 -25.93 -6.12 26.10
N ASP A 876 -26.73 -6.25 25.04
CA ASP A 876 -27.64 -5.22 24.51
C ASP A 876 -28.89 -4.98 25.37
N GLY A 877 -29.10 -5.83 26.39
CA GLY A 877 -30.28 -5.81 27.24
C GLY A 877 -31.54 -6.34 26.56
N VAL A 878 -31.44 -6.91 25.35
CA VAL A 878 -32.56 -7.49 24.62
C VAL A 878 -32.85 -8.88 25.20
N MET A 879 -34.06 -9.01 25.75
CA MET A 879 -34.54 -10.25 26.34
C MET A 879 -35.08 -11.16 25.23
N THR A 880 -34.49 -12.34 25.05
CA THR A 880 -35.03 -13.37 24.15
C THR A 880 -35.79 -14.43 24.94
N THR A 881 -36.85 -14.98 24.32
CA THR A 881 -37.78 -15.89 25.01
C THR A 881 -38.09 -17.13 24.18
N THR A 882 -38.33 -18.25 24.86
CA THR A 882 -38.89 -19.46 24.26
C THR A 882 -39.95 -20.06 25.18
N ALA A 883 -41.04 -20.56 24.60
CA ALA A 883 -42.16 -21.14 25.34
C ALA A 883 -42.12 -22.68 25.29
N PHE A 884 -42.49 -23.32 26.39
CA PHE A 884 -42.64 -24.77 26.48
C PHE A 884 -43.78 -25.17 27.42
N THR A 885 -44.24 -26.41 27.35
CA THR A 885 -45.35 -26.95 28.15
C THR A 885 -44.90 -28.20 28.92
N LEU A 886 -45.24 -28.23 30.21
CA LEU A 886 -45.17 -29.43 31.05
C LEU A 886 -46.56 -30.09 31.13
N GLN A 887 -46.65 -31.37 30.78
CA GLN A 887 -47.89 -32.17 30.77
C GLN A 887 -47.83 -33.35 31.74
#